data_AF-A0A1V6AA83-F1
#
_entry.id   AF-A0A1V6AA83-F1
#
_cell.length_a   1.000
_cell.length_b   1.000
_cell.length_c   1.000
_cell.angle_alpha   90.00
_cell.angle_beta   90.00
_cell.angle_gamma   90.00
#
_symmetry.space_group_name_H-M   'P 1'
#
loop_
_entity.id
_entity.type
_entity.pdbx_description
1 polymer ?
#
loop_
_entity_poly.entity_id
_entity_poly.type
_entity_poly.pdbx_seq_one_letter_code
_entity_poly.pdbx_strand_id
1 'polypeptide(L)'
;MDLFGKGEDAAARIAHLRREIERHNRLYYELDAPEITDAEFDALVNELKVLEEENPKLRTETSPTRKVGGAPAGRFPAYRHKAPMLSLDNCFSPEELAAFDARVRKALGSDEVGYVCEPKIDGLAMSLEYKDGSLMTGVTRGDGVTGENVTANVLTVKDIPRKLSGCVGCGPLPAEMTVRGEVYMSKADFQDLNLARDEEGLPPFANPRNSAAGSLRQLDPAVTAGRKLSFFAYYLPGPAPSGIDSHSEALALLEGLGFKVNPEIKKACGIGEAMDFCAGLEAKRDSIEYEIDGAVIKVDSLALQRELGFTQRSPRWAIAYKFAPRQAKTKLLRIEVQVGRTGVLTPRAVLEPVNVSGVVVQHASLHNEDLIRQKDIREGDTVLVQRAGDVIPEVVGPVLEERTGSEKPFTMPASCPECGSAVAREEGEVALRCTNASCPARLREGLLHFASRDAMDIDGLGPAVIDQLISKGLVHDFADLYGLDASTLASLDRMGGKSGTKLAAAIGASKVRNLGRLLTSIGIRNVGSATAKLIAARFGDIDALGQASEQDLLEVETVGPVVAESVVKFLRLPQNRALVEKLKAAGVNMTEPRAEGKGQGPLSGMSVVFTGTLEHMTRSRAEELAEEAGAKVTDSVSSKTDLVVAGSEAGSKLDKARRLGVRVAEEREFMEMIGEKAVKDEGGLF
;
A
#
# COMPACT_ATOMS: atom_id res chain seq x y z
N MET A 1 -20.48 31.38 22.05
CA MET A 1 -19.20 31.90 21.56
C MET A 1 -18.72 30.91 20.52
N ASP A 2 -18.62 31.40 19.30
CA ASP A 2 -18.41 30.67 18.05
C ASP A 2 -16.98 30.10 18.03
N LEU A 3 -16.82 28.78 18.19
CA LEU A 3 -15.52 28.11 18.38
C LEU A 3 -14.88 27.60 17.07
N PHE A 4 -15.51 27.86 15.92
CA PHE A 4 -14.93 27.55 14.61
C PHE A 4 -14.97 28.81 13.74
N GLY A 5 -13.88 29.56 13.79
CA GLY A 5 -13.66 30.69 12.89
C GLY A 5 -13.81 30.23 11.43
N LYS A 6 -14.71 30.91 10.71
CA LYS A 6 -14.88 30.94 9.25
C LYS A 6 -13.86 30.12 8.44
N GLY A 7 -14.28 28.93 8.02
CA GLY A 7 -13.89 28.29 6.76
C GLY A 7 -12.39 28.13 6.51
N GLU A 8 -11.76 27.14 7.14
CA GLU A 8 -10.92 26.29 6.31
C GLU A 8 -11.80 25.74 5.19
N ASP A 9 -11.43 25.99 3.93
CA ASP A 9 -12.26 25.68 2.77
C ASP A 9 -12.64 24.19 2.79
N ALA A 10 -13.90 23.90 3.12
CA ALA A 10 -14.41 22.53 3.21
C ALA A 10 -14.15 21.76 1.90
N ALA A 11 -14.11 22.46 0.75
CA ALA A 11 -13.73 21.85 -0.52
C ALA A 11 -12.25 21.43 -0.55
N ALA A 12 -11.34 22.25 -0.01
CA ALA A 12 -9.93 21.92 0.10
C ALA A 12 -9.68 20.74 1.07
N ARG A 13 -10.36 20.70 2.21
CA ARG A 13 -10.26 19.58 3.17
C ARG A 13 -10.82 18.28 2.58
N ILE A 14 -12.00 18.33 1.94
CA ILE A 14 -12.57 17.17 1.24
C ILE A 14 -11.62 16.67 0.13
N ALA A 15 -11.03 17.57 -0.66
CA ALA A 15 -10.08 17.18 -1.70
C ALA A 15 -8.79 16.55 -1.15
N HIS A 16 -8.29 17.05 -0.02
CA HIS A 16 -7.13 16.47 0.67
C HIS A 16 -7.45 15.07 1.23
N LEU A 17 -8.56 14.92 1.96
CA LEU A 17 -8.99 13.64 2.52
C LEU A 17 -9.20 12.58 1.44
N ARG A 18 -9.80 12.94 0.28
CA ARG A 18 -9.96 12.00 -0.85
C ARG A 18 -8.61 11.46 -1.32
N ARG A 19 -7.63 12.33 -1.55
CA ARG A 19 -6.28 11.95 -2.00
C ARG A 19 -5.56 11.05 -1.00
N GLU A 20 -5.59 11.40 0.29
CA GLU A 20 -4.95 10.57 1.32
C GLU A 20 -5.60 9.19 1.44
N ILE A 21 -6.94 9.12 1.46
CA ILE A 21 -7.65 7.84 1.52
C ILE A 21 -7.35 6.98 0.29
N GLU A 22 -7.27 7.56 -0.91
CA GLU A 22 -6.92 6.82 -2.14
C GLU A 22 -5.48 6.32 -2.13
N ARG A 23 -4.54 7.15 -1.66
CA ARG A 23 -3.14 6.76 -1.46
C ARG A 23 -3.02 5.58 -0.50
N HIS A 24 -3.73 5.64 0.62
CA HIS A 24 -3.70 4.59 1.64
C HIS A 24 -4.44 3.32 1.21
N ASN A 25 -5.56 3.43 0.49
CA ASN A 25 -6.21 2.28 -0.14
C ASN A 25 -5.26 1.54 -1.08
N ARG A 26 -4.47 2.28 -1.87
CA ARG A 26 -3.47 1.69 -2.78
C ARG A 26 -2.38 0.95 -2.01
N LEU A 27 -1.81 1.60 -1.01
CA LEU A 27 -0.78 1.00 -0.15
C LEU A 27 -1.30 -0.26 0.56
N TYR A 28 -2.56 -0.24 1.00
CA TYR A 28 -3.20 -1.31 1.73
C TYR A 28 -3.61 -2.49 0.85
N TYR A 29 -4.32 -2.26 -0.26
CA TYR A 29 -4.92 -3.32 -1.09
C TYR A 29 -4.06 -3.76 -2.27
N GLU A 30 -3.21 -2.88 -2.82
CA GLU A 30 -2.40 -3.21 -4.00
C GLU A 30 -1.00 -3.65 -3.62
N LEU A 31 -0.39 -2.91 -2.67
CA LEU A 31 1.02 -3.03 -2.33
C LEU A 31 1.28 -3.86 -1.06
N ASP A 32 0.24 -4.22 -0.31
CA ASP A 32 0.32 -4.92 0.99
C ASP A 32 1.32 -4.23 1.97
N ALA A 33 1.41 -2.90 1.90
CA ALA A 33 2.41 -2.08 2.60
C ALA A 33 1.77 -0.79 3.18
N PRO A 34 0.82 -0.91 4.13
CA PRO A 34 0.14 0.24 4.70
C PRO A 34 1.07 1.14 5.53
N GLU A 35 0.88 2.46 5.40
CA GLU A 35 1.64 3.48 6.14
C GLU A 35 0.91 4.05 7.36
N ILE A 36 -0.43 3.93 7.39
CA ILE A 36 -1.29 4.40 8.48
C ILE A 36 -2.14 3.26 8.99
N THR A 37 -2.78 3.47 10.14
CA THR A 37 -3.63 2.45 10.77
C THR A 37 -4.98 2.25 10.11
N ASP A 38 -5.59 1.08 10.32
CA ASP A 38 -7.02 0.87 10.05
C ASP A 38 -7.88 1.92 10.76
N ALA A 39 -7.56 2.29 12.00
CA ALA A 39 -8.32 3.29 12.78
C ALA A 39 -8.10 4.75 12.32
N GLU A 40 -6.89 5.09 11.87
CA GLU A 40 -6.51 6.38 11.28
C GLU A 40 -7.16 6.50 9.91
N PHE A 41 -7.09 5.44 9.12
CA PHE A 41 -7.79 5.33 7.85
C PHE A 41 -9.30 5.47 8.06
N ASP A 42 -9.86 4.75 9.03
CA ASP A 42 -11.27 4.86 9.39
C ASP A 42 -11.63 6.27 9.89
N ALA A 43 -10.75 6.93 10.64
CA ALA A 43 -10.93 8.32 11.08
C ALA A 43 -10.92 9.28 9.88
N LEU A 44 -9.99 9.13 8.93
CA LEU A 44 -9.98 9.91 7.68
C LEU A 44 -11.25 9.69 6.87
N VAL A 45 -11.70 8.44 6.75
CA VAL A 45 -12.95 8.08 6.05
C VAL A 45 -14.17 8.65 6.78
N ASN A 46 -14.18 8.62 8.11
CA ASN A 46 -15.27 9.15 8.92
C ASN A 46 -15.34 10.67 8.84
N GLU A 47 -14.20 11.35 8.93
CA GLU A 47 -14.09 12.80 8.73
C GLU A 47 -14.61 13.18 7.33
N LEU A 48 -14.20 12.46 6.29
CA LEU A 48 -14.70 12.69 4.93
C LEU A 48 -16.21 12.45 4.82
N LYS A 49 -16.75 11.41 5.47
CA LYS A 49 -18.19 11.13 5.50
C LYS A 49 -18.96 12.29 6.14
N VAL A 50 -18.56 12.75 7.32
CA VAL A 50 -19.19 13.87 8.04
C VAL A 50 -19.17 15.13 7.16
N LEU A 51 -18.01 15.47 6.60
CA LEU A 51 -17.88 16.65 5.72
C LEU A 51 -18.74 16.56 4.46
N GLU A 52 -18.87 15.38 3.85
CA GLU A 52 -19.74 15.14 2.68
C GLU A 52 -21.24 15.17 3.03
N GLU A 53 -21.61 14.81 4.25
CA GLU A 53 -22.99 14.89 4.75
C GLU A 53 -23.38 16.34 5.07
N GLU A 54 -22.48 17.11 5.69
CA GLU A 54 -22.65 18.54 5.96
C GLU A 54 -22.59 19.39 4.67
N ASN A 55 -21.91 18.90 3.62
CA ASN A 55 -21.76 19.59 2.33
C ASN A 55 -22.22 18.74 1.13
N PRO A 56 -23.53 18.46 0.95
CA PRO A 56 -24.02 17.54 -0.07
C PRO A 56 -23.63 17.90 -1.52
N LYS A 57 -23.40 19.19 -1.81
CA LYS A 57 -23.01 19.70 -3.14
C LYS A 57 -21.57 19.32 -3.54
N LEU A 58 -20.70 19.02 -2.57
CA LEU A 58 -19.29 18.67 -2.80
C LEU A 58 -19.09 17.15 -2.92
N ARG A 59 -20.17 16.37 -2.75
CA ARG A 59 -20.17 14.92 -2.84
C ARG A 59 -20.11 14.46 -4.30
N THR A 60 -19.16 13.61 -4.63
CA THR A 60 -18.94 13.12 -6.01
C THR A 60 -19.06 11.60 -6.08
N GLU A 61 -19.40 11.06 -7.25
CA GLU A 61 -19.51 9.60 -7.46
C GLU A 61 -18.15 8.88 -7.35
N THR A 62 -17.06 9.58 -7.62
CA THR A 62 -15.69 9.05 -7.53
C THR A 62 -15.12 9.10 -6.11
N SER A 63 -15.89 9.56 -5.12
CA SER A 63 -15.41 9.69 -3.75
C SER A 63 -15.04 8.33 -3.13
N PRO A 64 -13.95 8.22 -2.35
CA PRO A 64 -13.58 6.98 -1.64
C PRO A 64 -14.65 6.48 -0.66
N THR A 65 -15.53 7.37 -0.17
CA THR A 65 -16.69 6.98 0.64
C THR A 65 -17.69 6.11 -0.12
N ARG A 66 -17.61 6.08 -1.46
CA ARG A 66 -18.47 5.30 -2.38
C ARG A 66 -17.74 4.14 -3.09
N LYS A 67 -16.42 4.01 -2.94
CA LYS A 67 -15.61 2.94 -3.54
C LYS A 67 -15.35 1.81 -2.53
N VAL A 68 -15.10 0.59 -3.03
CA VAL A 68 -14.74 -0.58 -2.21
C VAL A 68 -13.34 -1.05 -2.62
N GLY A 69 -12.47 -1.36 -1.65
CA GLY A 69 -11.16 -1.97 -1.92
C GLY A 69 -10.19 -1.12 -2.76
N GLY A 70 -9.27 -1.80 -3.46
CA GLY A 70 -8.29 -1.21 -4.38
C GLY A 70 -8.21 -2.01 -5.68
N ALA A 71 -7.59 -1.46 -6.73
CA ALA A 71 -7.54 -2.15 -8.02
C ALA A 71 -6.73 -3.45 -7.94
N PRO A 72 -7.03 -4.49 -8.73
CA PRO A 72 -6.17 -5.67 -8.82
C PRO A 72 -4.72 -5.30 -9.16
N ALA A 73 -3.71 -5.88 -8.50
CA ALA A 73 -2.31 -5.48 -8.68
C ALA A 73 -1.66 -6.02 -9.99
N GLY A 74 -2.47 -6.62 -10.87
CA GLY A 74 -2.06 -7.04 -12.23
C GLY A 74 -1.23 -8.32 -12.31
N ARG A 75 -0.88 -8.96 -11.19
CA ARG A 75 -0.08 -10.20 -11.15
C ARG A 75 -0.88 -11.47 -11.48
N PHE A 76 -2.20 -11.42 -11.28
CA PHE A 76 -3.12 -12.52 -11.53
C PHE A 76 -4.21 -12.07 -12.53
N PRO A 77 -4.83 -13.00 -13.28
CA PRO A 77 -5.92 -12.65 -14.19
C PRO A 77 -7.06 -11.96 -13.45
N ALA A 78 -7.51 -10.82 -13.95
CA ALA A 78 -8.67 -10.14 -13.41
C ALA A 78 -9.94 -10.98 -13.63
N TYR A 79 -10.80 -11.06 -12.62
CA TYR A 79 -12.07 -11.76 -12.67
C TYR A 79 -13.18 -10.89 -12.10
N ARG A 80 -14.26 -10.73 -12.89
CA ARG A 80 -15.41 -9.94 -12.47
C ARG A 80 -16.35 -10.79 -11.63
N HIS A 81 -16.67 -10.32 -10.43
CA HIS A 81 -17.57 -11.01 -9.51
C HIS A 81 -19.00 -11.07 -10.08
N LYS A 82 -19.68 -12.22 -9.93
CA LYS A 82 -21.10 -12.38 -10.29
C LYS A 82 -22.03 -11.49 -9.47
N ALA A 83 -21.68 -11.28 -8.20
CA ALA A 83 -22.32 -10.32 -7.31
C ALA A 83 -21.23 -9.42 -6.69
N PRO A 84 -21.44 -8.11 -6.54
CA PRO A 84 -20.44 -7.23 -5.93
C PRO A 84 -20.04 -7.67 -4.52
N MET A 85 -18.74 -7.61 -4.21
CA MET A 85 -18.20 -7.75 -2.86
C MET A 85 -18.07 -6.36 -2.23
N LEU A 86 -18.98 -6.04 -1.31
CA LEU A 86 -19.04 -4.74 -0.67
C LEU A 86 -18.18 -4.70 0.61
N SER A 87 -17.98 -3.48 1.14
CA SER A 87 -17.42 -3.28 2.47
C SER A 87 -18.52 -3.37 3.53
N LEU A 88 -18.16 -3.35 4.81
CA LEU A 88 -19.07 -3.03 5.90
C LEU A 88 -18.89 -1.57 6.30
N ASP A 89 -19.96 -0.96 6.82
CA ASP A 89 -19.81 0.26 7.63
C ASP A 89 -19.30 -0.11 9.02
N ASN A 90 -18.54 0.78 9.64
CA ASN A 90 -17.94 0.57 10.95
C ASN A 90 -18.72 1.33 12.03
N CYS A 91 -18.72 0.78 13.24
CA CYS A 91 -19.01 1.50 14.48
C CYS A 91 -17.93 1.17 15.52
N PHE A 92 -17.74 2.10 16.46
CA PHE A 92 -16.65 2.05 17.45
C PHE A 92 -17.17 2.09 18.89
N SER A 93 -18.48 2.21 19.09
CA SER A 93 -19.07 2.27 20.43
C SER A 93 -20.43 1.58 20.51
N PRO A 94 -20.87 1.17 21.72
CA PRO A 94 -22.21 0.62 21.93
C PRO A 94 -23.32 1.57 21.49
N GLU A 95 -23.15 2.88 21.67
CA GLU A 95 -24.12 3.90 21.27
C GLU A 95 -24.29 3.95 19.74
N GLU A 96 -23.20 3.85 18.99
CA GLU A 96 -23.24 3.79 17.53
C GLU A 96 -23.89 2.49 17.03
N LEU A 97 -23.67 1.38 17.74
CA LEU A 97 -24.33 0.10 17.45
C LEU A 97 -25.83 0.17 17.74
N ALA A 98 -26.26 0.82 18.83
CA ALA A 98 -27.68 1.11 19.08
C ALA A 98 -28.29 2.00 17.99
N ALA A 99 -27.53 3.01 17.51
CA ALA A 99 -27.98 3.86 16.42
C ALA A 99 -28.16 3.09 15.11
N PHE A 100 -27.36 2.06 14.85
CA PHE A 100 -27.56 1.14 13.73
C PHE A 100 -28.87 0.36 13.86
N ASP A 101 -29.14 -0.26 15.02
CA ASP A 101 -30.39 -0.98 15.27
C ASP A 101 -31.62 -0.07 15.11
N ALA A 102 -31.57 1.16 15.63
CA ALA A 102 -32.65 2.13 15.47
C ALA A 102 -32.93 2.46 13.98
N ARG A 103 -31.89 2.56 13.14
CA ARG A 103 -32.05 2.76 11.69
C ARG A 103 -32.68 1.54 11.02
N VAL A 104 -32.28 0.33 11.41
CA VAL A 104 -32.81 -0.93 10.89
C VAL A 104 -34.30 -1.07 11.23
N ARG A 105 -34.67 -0.93 12.50
CA ARG A 105 -36.06 -0.98 12.97
C ARG A 105 -36.95 0.04 12.27
N LYS A 106 -36.47 1.28 12.16
CA LYS A 106 -37.20 2.35 11.47
C LYS A 106 -37.44 2.04 9.99
N ALA A 107 -36.46 1.44 9.31
CA ALA A 107 -36.59 1.08 7.91
C ALA A 107 -37.58 -0.07 7.68
N LEU A 108 -37.65 -1.02 8.61
CA LEU A 108 -38.53 -2.19 8.55
C LEU A 108 -39.92 -1.97 9.16
N GLY A 109 -40.10 -0.91 9.95
CA GLY A 109 -41.34 -0.69 10.71
C GLY A 109 -41.62 -1.77 11.77
N SER A 110 -40.58 -2.44 12.28
CA SER A 110 -40.67 -3.51 13.28
C SER A 110 -39.75 -3.21 14.46
N ASP A 111 -40.24 -3.50 15.67
CA ASP A 111 -39.44 -3.45 16.91
C ASP A 111 -38.73 -4.76 17.23
N GLU A 112 -38.99 -5.83 16.47
CA GLU A 112 -38.35 -7.13 16.64
C GLU A 112 -37.42 -7.42 15.45
N VAL A 113 -36.11 -7.39 15.69
CA VAL A 113 -35.07 -7.69 14.72
C VAL A 113 -34.02 -8.58 15.38
N GLY A 114 -33.91 -9.82 14.90
CA GLY A 114 -32.87 -10.76 15.29
C GLY A 114 -31.58 -10.55 14.49
N TYR A 115 -30.45 -10.81 15.14
CA TYR A 115 -29.12 -10.67 14.57
C TYR A 115 -28.32 -11.97 14.65
N VAL A 116 -27.32 -12.09 13.78
CA VAL A 116 -26.21 -13.05 13.91
C VAL A 116 -24.95 -12.24 14.13
N CYS A 117 -24.22 -12.59 15.17
CA CYS A 117 -22.99 -11.94 15.58
C CYS A 117 -21.81 -12.88 15.31
N GLU A 118 -20.81 -12.39 14.60
CA GLU A 118 -19.67 -13.17 14.12
C GLU A 118 -18.37 -12.44 14.46
N PRO A 119 -17.25 -13.15 14.73
CA PRO A 119 -15.96 -12.48 14.83
C PRO A 119 -15.56 -11.86 13.48
N LYS A 120 -15.05 -10.63 13.53
CA LYS A 120 -14.48 -9.98 12.35
C LYS A 120 -13.04 -10.44 12.18
N ILE A 121 -12.86 -11.47 11.35
CA ILE A 121 -11.57 -12.09 11.09
C ILE A 121 -10.66 -11.10 10.36
N ASP A 122 -9.42 -10.96 10.83
CA ASP A 122 -8.43 -10.10 10.19
C ASP A 122 -7.62 -10.89 9.15
N GLY A 123 -8.10 -10.88 7.90
CA GLY A 123 -7.52 -11.65 6.81
C GLY A 123 -7.76 -11.02 5.44
N LEU A 124 -7.94 -11.89 4.44
CA LEU A 124 -8.27 -11.52 3.07
C LEU A 124 -9.60 -12.14 2.63
N ALA A 125 -10.55 -11.28 2.31
CA ALA A 125 -11.85 -11.68 1.78
C ALA A 125 -11.72 -12.40 0.43
N MET A 126 -12.42 -13.54 0.34
CA MET A 126 -12.41 -14.44 -0.80
C MET A 126 -13.83 -14.77 -1.26
N SER A 127 -14.01 -14.86 -2.58
CA SER A 127 -15.21 -15.36 -3.24
C SER A 127 -14.89 -16.65 -3.99
N LEU A 128 -15.61 -17.71 -3.66
CA LEU A 128 -15.43 -19.06 -4.21
C LEU A 128 -16.66 -19.43 -5.03
N GLU A 129 -16.48 -19.71 -6.31
CA GLU A 129 -17.55 -20.10 -7.21
C GLU A 129 -17.51 -21.61 -7.44
N TYR A 130 -18.65 -22.26 -7.20
CA TYR A 130 -18.88 -23.67 -7.39
C TYR A 130 -19.86 -23.88 -8.54
N LYS A 131 -19.59 -24.89 -9.37
CA LYS A 131 -20.50 -25.37 -10.40
C LYS A 131 -20.70 -26.87 -10.24
N ASP A 132 -21.96 -27.29 -10.17
CA ASP A 132 -22.36 -28.68 -9.94
C ASP A 132 -21.61 -29.29 -8.74
N GLY A 133 -21.49 -28.49 -7.67
CA GLY A 133 -20.78 -28.85 -6.45
C GLY A 133 -19.25 -28.88 -6.54
N SER A 134 -18.63 -28.59 -7.68
CA SER A 134 -17.16 -28.56 -7.84
C SER A 134 -16.64 -27.11 -7.84
N LEU A 135 -15.54 -26.86 -7.13
CA LEU A 135 -14.89 -25.54 -7.10
C LEU A 135 -14.38 -25.20 -8.50
N MET A 136 -14.90 -24.11 -9.07
CA MET A 136 -14.52 -23.62 -10.39
C MET A 136 -13.50 -22.50 -10.30
N THR A 137 -13.70 -21.55 -9.39
CA THR A 137 -12.90 -20.33 -9.36
C THR A 137 -12.83 -19.76 -7.95
N GLY A 138 -11.63 -19.31 -7.55
CA GLY A 138 -11.40 -18.55 -6.33
C GLY A 138 -10.88 -17.15 -6.66
N VAL A 139 -11.54 -16.13 -6.12
CA VAL A 139 -11.31 -14.73 -6.48
C VAL A 139 -11.11 -13.87 -5.24
N THR A 140 -10.07 -13.04 -5.21
CA THR A 140 -9.89 -12.02 -4.17
C THR A 140 -10.96 -10.92 -4.29
N ARG A 141 -11.13 -10.09 -3.26
CA ARG A 141 -12.11 -9.00 -3.34
C ARG A 141 -11.82 -7.97 -4.44
N GLY A 142 -10.56 -7.53 -4.57
CA GLY A 142 -10.17 -6.40 -5.43
C GLY A 142 -10.97 -5.13 -5.13
N ASP A 143 -11.51 -4.50 -6.16
CA ASP A 143 -12.32 -3.27 -6.06
C ASP A 143 -13.80 -3.52 -5.71
N GLY A 144 -14.14 -4.77 -5.38
CA GLY A 144 -15.50 -5.22 -5.09
C GLY A 144 -16.31 -5.60 -6.35
N VAL A 145 -15.91 -5.18 -7.54
CA VAL A 145 -16.51 -5.59 -8.83
C VAL A 145 -15.59 -6.57 -9.57
N THR A 146 -14.29 -6.34 -9.51
CA THR A 146 -13.23 -7.10 -10.14
C THR A 146 -12.17 -7.46 -9.11
N GLY A 147 -11.88 -8.75 -8.99
CA GLY A 147 -10.81 -9.29 -8.15
C GLY A 147 -9.74 -10.01 -8.96
N GLU A 148 -8.81 -10.64 -8.26
CA GLU A 148 -7.75 -11.47 -8.83
C GLU A 148 -8.16 -12.94 -8.77
N ASN A 149 -8.06 -13.65 -9.91
CA ASN A 149 -8.25 -15.09 -9.96
C ASN A 149 -7.01 -15.79 -9.36
N VAL A 150 -7.18 -16.33 -8.16
CA VAL A 150 -6.15 -17.04 -7.38
C VAL A 150 -6.54 -18.51 -7.16
N THR A 151 -7.26 -19.10 -8.12
CA THR A 151 -7.83 -20.45 -8.00
C THR A 151 -6.76 -21.51 -7.68
N ALA A 152 -5.59 -21.42 -8.31
CA ALA A 152 -4.50 -22.36 -8.07
C ALA A 152 -4.01 -22.35 -6.61
N ASN A 153 -3.90 -21.15 -6.02
CA ASN A 153 -3.51 -20.95 -4.62
C ASN A 153 -4.61 -21.42 -3.67
N VAL A 154 -5.86 -21.08 -3.97
CA VAL A 154 -7.05 -21.52 -3.20
C VAL A 154 -7.13 -23.05 -3.11
N LEU A 155 -6.78 -23.77 -4.17
CA LEU A 155 -6.77 -25.24 -4.18
C LEU A 155 -5.76 -25.86 -3.19
N THR A 156 -4.83 -25.08 -2.67
CA THR A 156 -3.84 -25.50 -1.65
C THR A 156 -4.32 -25.27 -0.22
N VAL A 157 -5.38 -24.48 -0.03
CA VAL A 157 -5.98 -24.21 1.28
C VAL A 157 -6.87 -25.39 1.68
N LYS A 158 -6.46 -26.15 2.69
CA LYS A 158 -7.10 -27.42 3.07
C LYS A 158 -8.56 -27.27 3.52
N ASP A 159 -8.89 -26.12 4.09
CA ASP A 159 -10.20 -25.81 4.64
C ASP A 159 -11.25 -25.46 3.56
N ILE A 160 -10.81 -25.33 2.31
CA ILE A 160 -11.69 -25.03 1.18
C ILE A 160 -12.05 -26.35 0.47
N PRO A 161 -13.32 -26.80 0.51
CA PRO A 161 -13.73 -28.03 -0.14
C PRO A 161 -13.62 -27.89 -1.66
N ARG A 162 -12.87 -28.79 -2.31
CA ARG A 162 -12.81 -28.85 -3.80
C ARG A 162 -14.11 -29.34 -4.41
N LYS A 163 -14.82 -30.20 -3.68
CA LYS A 163 -16.17 -30.64 -3.97
C LYS A 163 -17.00 -30.47 -2.72
N LEU A 164 -18.18 -29.88 -2.88
CA LEU A 164 -19.15 -29.76 -1.81
C LEU A 164 -19.65 -31.15 -1.44
N SER A 165 -19.73 -31.41 -0.14
CA SER A 165 -20.37 -32.60 0.37
C SER A 165 -21.84 -32.59 -0.04
N GLY A 166 -22.38 -33.76 -0.38
CA GLY A 166 -23.82 -33.90 -0.53
C GLY A 166 -24.49 -33.53 0.79
N CYS A 167 -25.42 -32.57 0.75
CA CYS A 167 -26.13 -32.15 1.93
C CYS A 167 -27.22 -33.17 2.29
N VAL A 168 -27.29 -33.55 3.57
CA VAL A 168 -28.36 -34.37 4.12
C VAL A 168 -29.47 -33.43 4.60
N GLY A 169 -30.64 -33.46 3.95
CA GLY A 169 -31.85 -32.76 4.41
C GLY A 169 -32.13 -31.38 3.79
N CYS A 170 -31.27 -30.86 2.91
CA CYS A 170 -31.60 -29.71 2.06
C CYS A 170 -32.02 -30.14 0.65
N GLY A 171 -32.73 -29.26 -0.05
CA GLY A 171 -33.11 -29.45 -1.45
C GLY A 171 -31.89 -29.58 -2.38
N PRO A 172 -32.10 -29.86 -3.68
CA PRO A 172 -31.00 -29.92 -4.64
C PRO A 172 -30.18 -28.63 -4.61
N LEU A 173 -28.85 -28.77 -4.54
CA LEU A 173 -27.96 -27.61 -4.59
C LEU A 173 -28.13 -26.88 -5.92
N PRO A 174 -28.05 -25.53 -5.92
CA PRO A 174 -28.02 -24.77 -7.16
C PRO A 174 -26.88 -25.24 -8.07
N ALA A 175 -27.13 -25.26 -9.38
CA ALA A 175 -26.10 -25.60 -10.37
C ALA A 175 -24.88 -24.66 -10.29
N GLU A 176 -25.10 -23.41 -9.90
CA GLU A 176 -24.05 -22.45 -9.59
C GLU A 176 -24.26 -21.87 -8.21
N MET A 177 -23.21 -21.85 -7.40
CA MET A 177 -23.24 -21.34 -6.03
C MET A 177 -21.97 -20.55 -5.76
N THR A 178 -22.11 -19.40 -5.09
CA THR A 178 -20.97 -18.59 -4.68
C THR A 178 -20.91 -18.57 -3.16
N VAL A 179 -19.75 -18.86 -2.59
CA VAL A 179 -19.49 -18.81 -1.15
C VAL A 179 -18.45 -17.73 -0.87
N ARG A 180 -18.69 -16.90 0.13
CA ARG A 180 -17.72 -15.91 0.61
C ARG A 180 -17.22 -16.28 1.99
N GLY A 181 -15.95 -15.99 2.20
CA GLY A 181 -15.27 -16.24 3.44
C GLY A 181 -13.99 -15.42 3.56
N GLU A 182 -13.26 -15.64 4.64
CA GLU A 182 -12.00 -14.97 4.91
C GLU A 182 -10.88 -16.02 4.92
N VAL A 183 -9.85 -15.79 4.11
CA VAL A 183 -8.58 -16.53 4.24
C VAL A 183 -7.75 -15.84 5.31
N TYR A 184 -7.23 -16.60 6.26
CA TYR A 184 -6.44 -16.08 7.37
C TYR A 184 -5.30 -17.03 7.73
N MET A 185 -4.42 -16.56 8.62
CA MET A 185 -3.33 -17.33 9.19
C MET A 185 -3.50 -17.37 10.71
N SER A 186 -3.33 -18.54 11.32
CA SER A 186 -3.39 -18.66 12.78
C SER A 186 -2.21 -17.92 13.43
N LYS A 187 -2.36 -17.51 14.69
CA LYS A 187 -1.27 -16.88 15.46
C LYS A 187 -0.05 -17.80 15.54
N ALA A 188 -0.28 -19.11 15.70
CA ALA A 188 0.77 -20.12 15.77
C ALA A 188 1.50 -20.27 14.42
N ASP A 189 0.76 -20.43 13.32
CA ASP A 189 1.37 -20.59 11.99
C ASP A 189 2.12 -19.31 11.55
N PHE A 190 1.65 -18.14 11.95
CA PHE A 190 2.35 -16.87 11.73
C PHE A 190 3.67 -16.79 12.51
N GLN A 191 3.69 -17.27 13.76
CA GLN A 191 4.92 -17.35 14.56
C GLN A 191 5.92 -18.32 13.94
N ASP A 192 5.48 -19.53 13.58
CA ASP A 192 6.30 -20.52 12.87
C ASP A 192 6.89 -19.93 11.57
N LEU A 193 6.07 -19.19 10.82
CA LEU A 193 6.50 -18.58 9.56
C LEU A 193 7.59 -17.53 9.77
N ASN A 194 7.45 -16.69 10.80
CA ASN A 194 8.45 -15.68 11.11
C ASN A 194 9.74 -16.29 11.66
N LEU A 195 9.66 -17.35 12.46
CA LEU A 195 10.83 -18.09 12.93
C LEU A 195 11.63 -18.67 11.75
N ALA A 196 10.97 -19.34 10.81
CA ALA A 196 11.63 -19.87 9.60
C ALA A 196 12.30 -18.76 8.77
N ARG A 197 11.69 -17.57 8.69
CA ARG A 197 12.27 -16.43 7.98
C ARG A 197 13.50 -15.86 8.67
N ASP A 198 13.50 -15.80 9.99
CA ASP A 198 14.62 -15.34 10.79
C ASP A 198 15.83 -16.28 10.63
N GLU A 199 15.60 -17.60 10.64
CA GLU A 199 16.62 -18.61 10.33
C GLU A 199 17.23 -18.45 8.92
N GLU A 200 16.44 -17.98 7.96
CA GLU A 200 16.87 -17.66 6.59
C GLU A 200 17.46 -16.25 6.43
N GLY A 201 17.52 -15.44 7.51
CA GLY A 201 18.01 -14.06 7.49
C GLY A 201 17.11 -13.08 6.73
N LEU A 202 15.83 -13.43 6.54
CA LEU A 202 14.82 -12.60 5.90
C LEU A 202 14.04 -11.78 6.92
N PRO A 203 13.57 -10.56 6.57
CA PRO A 203 12.79 -9.75 7.48
C PRO A 203 11.47 -10.46 7.84
N PRO A 204 11.05 -10.46 9.11
CA PRO A 204 9.78 -11.04 9.52
C PRO A 204 8.62 -10.26 8.91
N PHE A 205 7.49 -10.93 8.74
CA PHE A 205 6.25 -10.26 8.34
C PHE A 205 5.64 -9.49 9.52
N ALA A 206 4.98 -8.38 9.21
CA ALA A 206 4.50 -7.40 10.20
C ALA A 206 3.27 -7.86 11.00
N ASN A 207 2.33 -8.56 10.35
CA ASN A 207 1.10 -9.06 10.97
C ASN A 207 0.53 -10.27 10.21
N PRO A 208 -0.36 -11.07 10.84
CA PRO A 208 -0.99 -12.23 10.21
C PRO A 208 -1.80 -11.90 8.95
N ARG A 209 -2.48 -10.74 8.90
CA ARG A 209 -3.31 -10.32 7.76
C ARG A 209 -2.49 -10.15 6.47
N ASN A 210 -1.46 -9.32 6.51
CA ASN A 210 -0.57 -9.07 5.37
C ASN A 210 0.18 -10.35 5.00
N SER A 211 0.51 -11.18 5.98
CA SER A 211 1.09 -12.50 5.74
C SER A 211 0.13 -13.40 4.99
N ALA A 212 -1.16 -13.43 5.37
CA ALA A 212 -2.18 -14.23 4.68
C ALA A 212 -2.40 -13.73 3.25
N ALA A 213 -2.54 -12.41 3.05
CA ALA A 213 -2.70 -11.81 1.73
C ALA A 213 -1.49 -12.08 0.81
N GLY A 214 -0.28 -11.81 1.29
CA GLY A 214 0.95 -12.08 0.56
C GLY A 214 1.17 -13.57 0.30
N SER A 215 0.82 -14.44 1.25
CA SER A 215 0.94 -15.90 1.10
C SER A 215 -0.05 -16.47 0.09
N LEU A 216 -1.26 -15.90 -0.02
CA LEU A 216 -2.25 -16.34 -1.00
C LEU A 216 -1.89 -15.86 -2.41
N ARG A 217 -1.26 -14.69 -2.54
CA ARG A 217 -0.92 -14.04 -3.82
C ARG A 217 0.47 -14.43 -4.34
N GLN A 218 0.85 -15.70 -4.22
CA GLN A 218 2.11 -16.23 -4.74
C GLN A 218 1.93 -16.77 -6.16
N LEU A 219 2.84 -16.43 -7.08
CA LEU A 219 2.78 -16.94 -8.46
C LEU A 219 2.95 -18.46 -8.50
N ASP A 220 3.75 -19.01 -7.59
CA ASP A 220 3.88 -20.44 -7.38
C ASP A 220 2.94 -20.89 -6.23
N PRO A 221 1.88 -21.68 -6.52
CA PRO A 221 0.98 -22.21 -5.50
C PRO A 221 1.66 -23.12 -4.48
N ALA A 222 2.81 -23.74 -4.81
CA ALA A 222 3.55 -24.57 -3.86
C ALA A 222 4.05 -23.72 -2.67
N VAL A 223 4.38 -22.45 -2.91
CA VAL A 223 4.71 -21.51 -1.83
C VAL A 223 3.49 -21.31 -0.93
N THR A 224 2.30 -21.05 -1.49
CA THR A 224 1.05 -20.92 -0.70
C THR A 224 0.76 -22.18 0.11
N ALA A 225 0.95 -23.37 -0.46
CA ALA A 225 0.74 -24.64 0.23
C ALA A 225 1.61 -24.78 1.50
N GLY A 226 2.83 -24.25 1.47
CA GLY A 226 3.75 -24.23 2.62
C GLY A 226 3.37 -23.22 3.72
N ARG A 227 2.46 -22.27 3.46
CA ARG A 227 2.10 -21.18 4.39
C ARG A 227 0.93 -21.51 5.32
N LYS A 228 0.39 -22.73 5.25
CA LYS A 228 -0.67 -23.25 6.13
C LYS A 228 -1.86 -22.28 6.32
N LEU A 229 -2.35 -21.69 5.23
CA LEU A 229 -3.51 -20.80 5.28
C LEU A 229 -4.78 -21.58 5.67
N SER A 230 -5.67 -20.89 6.39
CA SER A 230 -6.97 -21.40 6.85
C SER A 230 -8.10 -20.55 6.27
N PHE A 231 -9.32 -21.07 6.32
CA PHE A 231 -10.49 -20.39 5.75
C PHE A 231 -11.74 -20.59 6.61
N PHE A 232 -12.49 -19.50 6.84
CA PHE A 232 -13.83 -19.55 7.38
C PHE A 232 -14.84 -19.00 6.37
N ALA A 233 -15.88 -19.77 6.08
CA ALA A 233 -17.02 -19.30 5.31
C ALA A 233 -17.95 -18.46 6.18
N TYR A 234 -18.45 -17.33 5.66
CA TYR A 234 -19.29 -16.41 6.43
C TYR A 234 -20.51 -15.89 5.67
N TYR A 235 -20.65 -16.14 4.36
CA TYR A 235 -21.78 -15.62 3.59
C TYR A 235 -22.04 -16.37 2.28
N LEU A 236 -23.32 -16.49 1.94
CA LEU A 236 -23.80 -17.09 0.70
C LEU A 236 -24.51 -16.02 -0.15
N PRO A 237 -23.82 -15.32 -1.07
CA PRO A 237 -24.45 -14.33 -1.94
C PRO A 237 -25.42 -14.95 -2.96
N GLY A 238 -26.50 -14.23 -3.24
CA GLY A 238 -27.50 -14.62 -4.24
C GLY A 238 -28.79 -15.17 -3.61
N PRO A 239 -29.71 -15.73 -4.42
CA PRO A 239 -30.88 -16.41 -3.88
C PRO A 239 -30.42 -17.61 -3.06
N ALA A 240 -30.86 -17.67 -1.80
CA ALA A 240 -30.57 -18.81 -0.94
C ALA A 240 -31.20 -20.08 -1.53
N PRO A 241 -30.59 -21.26 -1.33
CA PRO A 241 -31.19 -22.54 -1.67
C PRO A 241 -32.58 -22.67 -1.04
N SER A 242 -33.47 -23.42 -1.70
CA SER A 242 -34.84 -23.60 -1.20
C SER A 242 -34.84 -24.16 0.23
N GLY A 243 -35.58 -23.50 1.13
CA GLY A 243 -35.67 -23.88 2.55
C GLY A 243 -34.66 -23.17 3.46
N ILE A 244 -33.93 -22.16 2.96
CA ILE A 244 -33.05 -21.30 3.76
C ILE A 244 -33.63 -19.89 3.80
N ASP A 245 -34.14 -19.48 4.96
CA ASP A 245 -34.81 -18.18 5.15
C ASP A 245 -34.01 -17.22 6.03
N SER A 246 -33.00 -17.74 6.75
CA SER A 246 -32.11 -16.97 7.62
C SER A 246 -30.63 -17.16 7.29
N HIS A 247 -29.83 -16.17 7.68
CA HIS A 247 -28.38 -16.17 7.55
C HIS A 247 -27.75 -17.26 8.41
N SER A 248 -28.27 -17.47 9.60
CA SER A 248 -27.84 -18.57 10.47
C SER A 248 -28.12 -19.97 9.89
N GLU A 249 -29.24 -20.18 9.19
CA GLU A 249 -29.47 -21.42 8.42
C GLU A 249 -28.50 -21.54 7.25
N ALA A 250 -28.17 -20.43 6.58
CA ALA A 250 -27.18 -20.44 5.50
C ALA A 250 -25.78 -20.83 6.01
N LEU A 251 -25.39 -20.38 7.21
CA LEU A 251 -24.15 -20.81 7.87
C LEU A 251 -24.17 -22.30 8.21
N ALA A 252 -25.27 -22.82 8.77
CA ALA A 252 -25.41 -24.25 9.04
C ALA A 252 -25.36 -25.10 7.75
N LEU A 253 -25.93 -24.59 6.65
CA LEU A 253 -25.80 -25.22 5.33
C LEU A 253 -24.34 -25.26 4.89
N LEU A 254 -23.59 -24.15 4.98
CA LEU A 254 -22.18 -24.11 4.59
C LEU A 254 -21.36 -25.13 5.37
N GLU A 255 -21.60 -25.28 6.67
CA GLU A 255 -20.98 -26.32 7.50
C GLU A 255 -21.32 -27.73 6.97
N GLY A 256 -22.60 -28.01 6.69
CA GLY A 256 -23.04 -29.28 6.11
C GLY A 256 -22.46 -29.58 4.72
N LEU A 257 -22.04 -28.55 3.97
CA LEU A 257 -21.38 -28.68 2.67
C LEU A 257 -19.87 -28.91 2.77
N GLY A 258 -19.32 -28.95 3.99
CA GLY A 258 -17.91 -29.23 4.27
C GLY A 258 -17.05 -27.98 4.41
N PHE A 259 -17.63 -26.79 4.55
CA PHE A 259 -16.87 -25.60 4.94
C PHE A 259 -16.67 -25.56 6.46
N LYS A 260 -15.56 -24.97 6.89
CA LYS A 260 -15.44 -24.51 8.27
C LYS A 260 -16.22 -23.21 8.43
N VAL A 261 -17.09 -23.19 9.44
CA VAL A 261 -17.79 -22.00 9.92
C VAL A 261 -17.24 -21.66 11.31
N ASN A 262 -17.16 -20.37 11.63
CA ASN A 262 -16.52 -19.95 12.87
C ASN A 262 -17.34 -20.42 14.10
N PRO A 263 -16.72 -21.14 15.05
CA PRO A 263 -17.44 -21.69 16.22
C PRO A 263 -17.92 -20.63 17.20
N GLU A 264 -17.42 -19.39 17.08
CA GLU A 264 -17.79 -18.29 17.95
C GLU A 264 -19.05 -17.54 17.50
N ILE A 265 -19.69 -17.96 16.40
CA ILE A 265 -20.90 -17.31 15.91
C ILE A 265 -22.06 -17.54 16.88
N LYS A 266 -22.83 -16.48 17.15
CA LYS A 266 -24.04 -16.56 17.99
C LYS A 266 -25.22 -15.83 17.35
N LYS A 267 -26.41 -16.41 17.47
CA LYS A 267 -27.66 -15.68 17.25
C LYS A 267 -27.91 -14.76 18.45
N ALA A 268 -28.47 -13.59 18.18
CA ALA A 268 -28.88 -12.60 19.16
C ALA A 268 -30.34 -12.19 18.88
N CYS A 269 -31.21 -12.25 19.89
CA CYS A 269 -32.63 -11.89 19.76
C CYS A 269 -32.85 -10.37 19.56
N GLY A 270 -31.82 -9.56 19.79
CA GLY A 270 -31.86 -8.12 19.61
C GLY A 270 -30.50 -7.47 19.87
N ILE A 271 -30.46 -6.13 19.82
CA ILE A 271 -29.20 -5.39 19.88
C ILE A 271 -28.46 -5.52 21.24
N GLY A 272 -29.19 -5.72 22.34
CA GLY A 272 -28.59 -5.93 23.66
C GLY A 272 -27.71 -7.18 23.70
N GLU A 273 -28.23 -8.32 23.23
CA GLU A 273 -27.44 -9.56 23.14
C GLU A 273 -26.27 -9.44 22.14
N ALA A 274 -26.42 -8.63 21.09
CA ALA A 274 -25.33 -8.33 20.17
C ALA A 274 -24.22 -7.48 20.82
N MET A 275 -24.58 -6.55 21.71
CA MET A 275 -23.60 -5.78 22.50
C MET A 275 -22.87 -6.68 23.51
N ASP A 276 -23.60 -7.55 24.21
CA ASP A 276 -23.02 -8.54 25.13
C ASP A 276 -22.05 -9.48 24.41
N PHE A 277 -22.40 -9.87 23.17
CA PHE A 277 -21.50 -10.62 22.30
C PHE A 277 -20.21 -9.85 22.00
N CYS A 278 -20.32 -8.57 21.60
CA CYS A 278 -19.14 -7.75 21.29
C CYS A 278 -18.22 -7.62 22.51
N ALA A 279 -18.77 -7.31 23.68
CA ALA A 279 -18.02 -7.18 24.93
C ALA A 279 -17.37 -8.51 25.33
N GLY A 280 -18.10 -9.61 25.24
CA GLY A 280 -17.59 -10.95 25.54
C GLY A 280 -16.50 -11.40 24.58
N LEU A 281 -16.62 -11.07 23.29
CA LEU A 281 -15.63 -11.39 22.27
C LEU A 281 -14.35 -10.56 22.45
N GLU A 282 -14.47 -9.27 22.77
CA GLU A 282 -13.34 -8.39 23.06
C GLU A 282 -12.56 -8.88 24.28
N ALA A 283 -13.25 -9.26 25.36
CA ALA A 283 -12.63 -9.76 26.59
C ALA A 283 -11.79 -11.04 26.40
N LYS A 284 -12.14 -11.88 25.41
CA LYS A 284 -11.42 -13.13 25.11
C LYS A 284 -10.60 -13.07 23.82
N ARG A 285 -10.44 -11.88 23.22
CA ARG A 285 -9.71 -11.67 21.96
C ARG A 285 -8.33 -12.34 21.95
N ASP A 286 -7.64 -12.33 23.08
CA ASP A 286 -6.29 -12.87 23.19
C ASP A 286 -6.23 -14.40 23.26
N SER A 287 -7.29 -15.06 23.73
CA SER A 287 -7.36 -16.53 23.78
C SER A 287 -7.76 -17.18 22.46
N ILE A 288 -8.21 -16.39 21.47
CA ILE A 288 -8.59 -16.90 20.14
C ILE A 288 -7.32 -17.20 19.33
N GLU A 289 -7.32 -18.31 18.59
CA GLU A 289 -6.15 -18.81 17.86
C GLU A 289 -5.78 -18.00 16.60
N TYR A 290 -6.59 -17.00 16.25
CA TYR A 290 -6.44 -16.14 15.08
C TYR A 290 -6.72 -14.69 15.45
N GLU A 291 -6.26 -13.75 14.62
CA GLU A 291 -6.50 -12.32 14.85
C GLU A 291 -7.91 -11.92 14.41
N ILE A 292 -8.52 -11.09 15.24
CA ILE A 292 -9.80 -10.44 15.00
C ILE A 292 -9.65 -8.95 15.33
N ASP A 293 -10.31 -8.11 14.55
CA ASP A 293 -10.30 -6.65 14.71
C ASP A 293 -11.68 -6.09 15.16
N GLY A 294 -12.62 -6.98 15.47
CA GLY A 294 -13.96 -6.62 15.92
C GLY A 294 -14.96 -7.76 15.85
N ALA A 295 -16.24 -7.40 15.78
CA ALA A 295 -17.37 -8.26 15.49
C ALA A 295 -18.15 -7.75 14.27
N VAL A 296 -18.84 -8.63 13.57
CA VAL A 296 -19.79 -8.29 12.51
C VAL A 296 -21.18 -8.67 12.97
N ILE A 297 -22.09 -7.70 12.95
CA ILE A 297 -23.49 -7.87 13.36
C ILE A 297 -24.35 -7.80 12.10
N LYS A 298 -25.09 -8.87 11.79
CA LYS A 298 -25.91 -9.00 10.58
C LYS A 298 -27.36 -9.30 10.97
N VAL A 299 -28.34 -8.67 10.32
CA VAL A 299 -29.76 -9.06 10.47
C VAL A 299 -29.92 -10.53 10.04
N ASP A 300 -30.53 -11.38 10.86
CA ASP A 300 -30.58 -12.82 10.61
C ASP A 300 -31.52 -13.16 9.43
N SER A 301 -32.69 -12.53 9.32
CA SER A 301 -33.64 -12.84 8.23
C SER A 301 -33.14 -12.38 6.86
N LEU A 302 -33.05 -13.30 5.90
CA LEU A 302 -32.66 -12.97 4.51
C LEU A 302 -33.73 -12.15 3.78
N ALA A 303 -35.00 -12.28 4.17
CA ALA A 303 -36.07 -11.43 3.64
C ALA A 303 -35.88 -9.96 4.06
N LEU A 304 -35.59 -9.72 5.34
CA LEU A 304 -35.32 -8.38 5.86
C LEU A 304 -34.02 -7.80 5.27
N GLN A 305 -32.98 -8.61 5.05
CA GLN A 305 -31.77 -8.16 4.35
C GLN A 305 -32.09 -7.66 2.93
N ARG A 306 -32.96 -8.36 2.19
CA ARG A 306 -33.39 -7.95 0.83
C ARG A 306 -34.17 -6.63 0.86
N GLU A 307 -35.05 -6.46 1.85
CA GLU A 307 -35.83 -5.23 2.02
C GLU A 307 -34.95 -4.01 2.38
N LEU A 308 -34.01 -4.19 3.30
CA LEU A 308 -33.06 -3.15 3.69
C LEU A 308 -32.11 -2.77 2.55
N GLY A 309 -31.69 -3.76 1.76
CA GLY A 309 -30.81 -3.55 0.62
C GLY A 309 -29.43 -3.00 0.99
N PHE A 310 -28.85 -2.23 0.07
CA PHE A 310 -27.46 -1.78 0.13
C PHE A 310 -27.36 -0.26 -0.06
N THR A 311 -26.31 0.33 0.50
CA THR A 311 -25.77 1.61 0.02
C THR A 311 -24.86 1.35 -1.19
N GLN A 312 -24.18 2.36 -1.73
CA GLN A 312 -23.19 2.15 -2.79
C GLN A 312 -21.98 1.33 -2.34
N ARG A 313 -21.65 1.33 -1.04
CA ARG A 313 -20.41 0.74 -0.49
C ARG A 313 -20.65 -0.39 0.51
N SER A 314 -21.80 -0.42 1.18
CA SER A 314 -22.07 -1.28 2.35
C SER A 314 -23.51 -1.80 2.38
N PRO A 315 -23.77 -2.99 2.95
CA PRO A 315 -25.12 -3.44 3.27
C PRO A 315 -25.75 -2.59 4.37
N ARG A 316 -27.04 -2.30 4.28
CA ARG A 316 -27.77 -1.59 5.37
C ARG A 316 -28.14 -2.51 6.53
N TRP A 317 -28.01 -3.82 6.31
CA TRP A 317 -28.39 -4.89 7.23
C TRP A 317 -27.21 -5.49 7.99
N ALA A 318 -25.98 -4.97 7.81
CA ALA A 318 -24.82 -5.41 8.57
C ALA A 318 -23.87 -4.26 8.92
N ILE A 319 -23.20 -4.37 10.07
CA ILE A 319 -22.24 -3.40 10.58
C ILE A 319 -21.04 -4.12 11.22
N ALA A 320 -19.86 -3.53 11.12
CA ALA A 320 -18.64 -3.98 11.79
C ALA A 320 -18.42 -3.16 13.07
N TYR A 321 -18.54 -3.80 14.22
CA TYR A 321 -18.17 -3.24 15.52
C TYR A 321 -16.66 -3.43 15.72
N LYS A 322 -15.88 -2.36 15.62
CA LYS A 322 -14.41 -2.38 15.73
C LYS A 322 -13.97 -2.30 17.19
N PHE A 323 -13.00 -3.13 17.58
CA PHE A 323 -12.40 -3.08 18.91
C PHE A 323 -11.38 -1.95 19.04
N ALA A 324 -11.12 -1.53 20.27
CA ALA A 324 -10.08 -0.54 20.53
C ALA A 324 -8.68 -1.10 20.16
N PRO A 325 -7.78 -0.26 19.62
CA PRO A 325 -6.38 -0.66 19.40
C PRO A 325 -5.72 -1.09 20.71
N ARG A 326 -4.88 -2.13 20.67
CA ARG A 326 -4.13 -2.59 21.84
C ARG A 326 -3.12 -1.52 22.26
N GLN A 327 -3.19 -1.09 23.51
CA GLN A 327 -2.21 -0.21 24.14
C GLN A 327 -1.39 -0.99 25.16
N ALA A 328 -0.09 -0.74 25.23
CA ALA A 328 0.75 -1.21 26.30
C ALA A 328 1.35 -0.02 27.05
N LYS A 329 1.49 -0.17 28.37
CA LYS A 329 2.25 0.78 29.18
C LYS A 329 3.72 0.40 29.15
N THR A 330 4.59 1.39 28.98
CA THR A 330 6.04 1.21 29.14
C THR A 330 6.69 2.49 29.59
N LYS A 331 7.94 2.41 30.06
CA LYS A 331 8.70 3.58 30.48
C LYS A 331 9.31 4.30 29.29
N LEU A 332 9.08 5.60 29.18
CA LEU A 332 9.80 6.48 28.28
C LEU A 332 11.18 6.80 28.87
N LEU A 333 12.21 6.11 28.39
CA LEU A 333 13.57 6.24 28.92
C LEU A 333 14.19 7.60 28.57
N ARG A 334 14.05 8.01 27.31
CA ARG A 334 14.52 9.31 26.78
C ARG A 334 13.87 9.63 25.44
N ILE A 335 14.00 10.86 24.98
CA ILE A 335 13.58 11.32 23.67
C ILE A 335 14.84 11.64 22.86
N GLU A 336 15.02 10.93 21.75
CA GLU A 336 16.10 11.19 20.79
C GLU A 336 15.57 12.05 19.63
N VAL A 337 16.42 12.91 19.07
CA VAL A 337 16.06 13.74 17.93
C VAL A 337 16.80 13.25 16.70
N GLN A 338 16.05 12.78 15.71
CA GLN A 338 16.60 12.35 14.43
C GLN A 338 16.57 13.50 13.42
N VAL A 339 17.60 13.61 12.59
CA VAL A 339 17.65 14.61 11.51
C VAL A 339 17.36 13.89 10.19
N GLY A 340 16.20 14.15 9.61
CA GLY A 340 15.79 13.56 8.33
C GLY A 340 16.49 14.18 7.12
N ARG A 341 16.27 13.59 5.94
CA ARG A 341 16.89 13.99 4.66
C ARG A 341 16.80 15.50 4.35
N THR A 342 15.64 16.11 4.63
CA THR A 342 15.36 17.53 4.37
C THR A 342 15.77 18.43 5.56
N GLY A 343 16.51 17.88 6.52
CA GLY A 343 16.96 18.56 7.72
C GLY A 343 15.91 18.63 8.83
N VAL A 344 14.71 18.05 8.67
CA VAL A 344 13.68 18.03 9.74
C VAL A 344 14.22 17.32 10.97
N LEU A 345 14.08 17.95 12.13
CA LEU A 345 14.32 17.35 13.43
C LEU A 345 13.03 16.67 13.90
N THR A 346 13.04 15.34 13.98
CA THR A 346 11.90 14.53 14.41
C THR A 346 12.21 13.89 15.76
N PRO A 347 11.39 14.14 16.79
CA PRO A 347 11.57 13.50 18.09
C PRO A 347 11.06 12.06 18.04
N ARG A 348 11.82 11.15 18.65
CA ARG A 348 11.53 9.71 18.72
C ARG A 348 11.65 9.25 20.16
N ALA A 349 10.64 8.54 20.64
CA ALA A 349 10.66 7.93 21.96
C ALA A 349 11.62 6.74 21.95
N VAL A 350 12.48 6.65 22.96
CA VAL A 350 13.21 5.45 23.34
C VAL A 350 12.52 4.86 24.55
N LEU A 351 12.00 3.66 24.39
CA LEU A 351 11.12 3.00 25.35
C LEU A 351 11.85 1.83 26.02
N GLU A 352 11.47 1.54 27.25
CA GLU A 352 11.74 0.22 27.81
C GLU A 352 11.03 -0.84 26.94
N PRO A 353 11.71 -1.96 26.57
CA PRO A 353 11.14 -2.92 25.64
C PRO A 353 9.78 -3.42 26.10
N VAL A 354 8.74 -3.22 25.29
CA VAL A 354 7.38 -3.61 25.63
C VAL A 354 6.74 -4.38 24.48
N ASN A 355 6.00 -5.43 24.81
CA ASN A 355 5.24 -6.16 23.80
C ASN A 355 3.92 -5.41 23.50
N VAL A 356 3.73 -4.99 22.26
CA VAL A 356 2.49 -4.40 21.76
C VAL A 356 1.99 -5.27 20.61
N SER A 357 0.84 -5.93 20.81
CA SER A 357 0.25 -6.83 19.79
C SER A 357 1.24 -7.90 19.27
N GLY A 358 2.03 -8.53 20.14
CA GLY A 358 2.97 -9.60 19.78
C GLY A 358 4.34 -9.15 19.29
N VAL A 359 4.58 -7.84 19.13
CA VAL A 359 5.87 -7.27 18.67
C VAL A 359 6.52 -6.48 19.79
N VAL A 360 7.83 -6.70 20.00
CA VAL A 360 8.62 -5.92 20.96
C VAL A 360 8.91 -4.54 20.37
N VAL A 361 8.36 -3.52 21.00
CA VAL A 361 8.55 -2.11 20.67
C VAL A 361 9.57 -1.50 21.64
N GLN A 362 10.65 -0.95 21.09
CA GLN A 362 11.66 -0.17 21.83
C GLN A 362 11.68 1.29 21.40
N HIS A 363 11.00 1.62 20.30
CA HIS A 363 10.97 2.95 19.75
C HIS A 363 9.59 3.29 19.22
N ALA A 364 9.15 4.52 19.43
CA ALA A 364 7.86 5.00 18.95
C ALA A 364 7.97 6.44 18.43
N SER A 365 7.11 6.80 17.47
CA SER A 365 7.01 8.17 16.99
C SER A 365 6.43 9.08 18.08
N LEU A 366 7.00 10.28 18.21
CA LEU A 366 6.41 11.40 18.94
C LEU A 366 5.95 12.54 18.00
N HIS A 367 6.07 12.32 16.69
CA HIS A 367 5.67 13.22 15.60
C HIS A 367 6.42 14.57 15.58
N ASN A 368 6.16 15.48 16.52
CA ASN A 368 6.79 16.80 16.61
C ASN A 368 6.74 17.38 18.03
N GLU A 369 7.46 18.47 18.27
CA GLU A 369 7.54 19.12 19.59
C GLU A 369 6.18 19.64 20.08
N ASP A 370 5.35 20.16 19.18
CA ASP A 370 4.07 20.76 19.53
C ASP A 370 3.11 19.68 20.08
N LEU A 371 3.11 18.48 19.48
CA LEU A 371 2.36 17.32 19.98
C LEU A 371 2.89 16.78 21.31
N ILE A 372 4.22 16.77 21.51
CA ILE A 372 4.83 16.41 22.80
C ILE A 372 4.33 17.35 23.90
N ARG A 373 4.31 18.67 23.64
CA ARG A 373 3.83 19.67 24.59
C ARG A 373 2.33 19.57 24.80
N GLN A 374 1.54 19.38 23.74
CA GLN A 374 0.09 19.24 23.82
C GLN A 374 -0.32 18.03 24.68
N LYS A 375 0.38 16.90 24.51
CA LYS A 375 0.16 15.67 25.28
C LYS A 375 0.89 15.67 26.63
N ASP A 376 1.63 16.73 26.96
CA ASP A 376 2.50 16.84 28.13
C ASP A 376 3.42 15.62 28.33
N ILE A 377 4.04 15.10 27.28
CA ILE A 377 4.93 13.92 27.38
C ILE A 377 6.32 14.35 27.89
N ARG A 378 6.85 13.64 28.90
CA ARG A 378 8.12 13.95 29.57
C ARG A 378 9.04 12.73 29.65
N GLU A 379 10.34 12.95 29.56
CA GLU A 379 11.31 11.87 29.77
C GLU A 379 11.18 11.31 31.20
N GLY A 380 11.11 9.99 31.32
CA GLY A 380 10.86 9.29 32.57
C GLY A 380 9.40 8.87 32.79
N ASP A 381 8.45 9.40 32.02
CA ASP A 381 7.03 9.02 32.11
C ASP A 381 6.82 7.52 31.89
N THR A 382 5.86 6.91 32.59
CA THR A 382 5.15 5.76 32.04
C THR A 382 4.23 6.28 30.93
N VAL A 383 4.37 5.75 29.73
CA VAL A 383 3.59 6.15 28.55
C VAL A 383 2.76 4.99 28.01
N LEU A 384 1.60 5.33 27.48
CA LEU A 384 0.79 4.42 26.68
C LEU A 384 1.32 4.43 25.25
N VAL A 385 1.69 3.25 24.78
CA VAL A 385 2.20 3.01 23.43
C VAL A 385 1.23 2.11 22.72
N GLN A 386 0.89 2.48 21.50
CA GLN A 386 0.08 1.66 20.62
C GLN A 386 0.82 1.42 19.32
N ARG A 387 0.50 0.31 18.66
CA ARG A 387 0.89 0.15 17.27
C ARG A 387 -0.20 0.77 16.44
N ALA A 388 0.14 1.93 15.89
CA ALA A 388 -0.67 2.51 14.87
C ALA A 388 -0.71 1.51 13.69
N GLY A 389 -1.86 0.86 13.50
CA GLY A 389 -2.15 0.07 12.30
C GLY A 389 -1.60 -1.31 12.34
N ASP A 390 -1.22 -1.75 13.54
CA ASP A 390 -0.34 -2.88 13.72
C ASP A 390 0.93 -2.77 12.84
N VAL A 391 1.41 -1.54 12.58
CA VAL A 391 2.66 -1.28 11.84
C VAL A 391 3.59 -0.33 12.60
N ILE A 392 3.23 0.95 12.78
CA ILE A 392 4.13 1.99 13.32
C ILE A 392 3.83 2.22 14.80
N PRO A 393 4.76 1.98 15.73
CA PRO A 393 4.53 2.32 17.13
C PRO A 393 4.51 3.83 17.35
N GLU A 394 3.53 4.32 18.12
CA GLU A 394 3.45 5.72 18.54
C GLU A 394 3.09 5.85 20.03
N VAL A 395 3.47 6.98 20.62
CA VAL A 395 3.09 7.32 21.99
C VAL A 395 1.73 8.03 21.99
N VAL A 396 0.76 7.40 22.65
CA VAL A 396 -0.60 7.93 22.83
C VAL A 396 -0.58 9.11 23.80
N GLY A 397 0.05 8.94 24.96
CA GLY A 397 0.17 9.94 26.00
C GLY A 397 0.77 9.37 27.31
N PRO A 398 1.04 10.22 28.30
CA PRO A 398 1.55 9.79 29.60
C PRO A 398 0.45 9.19 30.47
N VAL A 399 0.84 8.27 31.36
CA VAL A 399 0.01 7.79 32.47
C VAL A 399 0.27 8.70 33.66
N LEU A 400 -0.54 9.75 33.79
CA LEU A 400 -0.29 10.86 34.73
C LEU A 400 -0.26 10.41 36.20
N GLU A 401 -1.02 9.38 36.55
CA GLU A 401 -1.12 8.85 37.91
C GLU A 401 0.17 8.14 38.36
N GLU A 402 1.01 7.71 37.41
CA GLU A 402 2.26 7.01 37.67
C GLU A 402 3.48 7.95 37.71
N ARG A 403 3.26 9.26 37.59
CA ARG A 403 4.32 10.25 37.71
C ARG A 403 4.87 10.34 39.13
N THR A 404 6.19 10.32 39.24
CA THR A 404 6.92 10.48 40.50
C THR A 404 7.32 11.94 40.75
N GLY A 405 7.20 12.81 39.75
CA GLY A 405 7.64 14.20 39.80
C GLY A 405 9.11 14.40 39.42
N SER A 406 9.83 13.33 39.07
CA SER A 406 11.21 13.39 38.58
C SER A 406 11.33 13.52 37.06
N GLU A 407 10.20 13.48 36.34
CA GLU A 407 10.14 13.50 34.88
C GLU A 407 10.54 14.86 34.31
N LYS A 408 11.24 14.84 33.18
CA LYS A 408 11.83 16.03 32.59
C LYS A 408 11.05 16.48 31.35
N PRO A 409 10.55 17.72 31.31
CA PRO A 409 9.98 18.29 30.09
C PRO A 409 10.98 18.25 28.94
N PHE A 410 10.51 17.85 27.76
CA PHE A 410 11.33 17.85 26.56
C PHE A 410 11.26 19.21 25.86
N THR A 411 12.40 19.66 25.34
CA THR A 411 12.49 20.80 24.44
C THR A 411 13.37 20.41 23.26
N MET A 412 13.00 20.86 22.06
CA MET A 412 13.85 20.63 20.90
C MET A 412 15.21 21.31 21.09
N PRO A 413 16.31 20.69 20.63
CA PRO A 413 17.63 21.28 20.78
C PRO A 413 17.73 22.55 19.94
N ALA A 414 18.34 23.60 20.51
CA ALA A 414 18.57 24.88 19.83
C ALA A 414 19.62 24.79 18.71
N SER A 415 20.26 23.64 18.54
CA SER A 415 21.24 23.35 17.50
C SER A 415 21.06 21.92 17.01
N CYS A 416 21.43 21.67 15.76
CA CYS A 416 21.30 20.36 15.14
C CYS A 416 22.17 19.34 15.91
N PRO A 417 21.62 18.22 16.40
CA PRO A 417 22.37 17.25 17.19
C PRO A 417 23.48 16.54 16.38
N GLU A 418 23.38 16.57 15.05
CA GLU A 418 24.29 15.88 14.13
C GLU A 418 25.47 16.76 13.68
N CYS A 419 25.24 18.05 13.45
CA CYS A 419 26.26 18.95 12.88
C CYS A 419 26.50 20.23 13.70
N GLY A 420 25.81 20.41 14.82
CA GLY A 420 25.92 21.58 15.70
C GLY A 420 25.43 22.91 15.12
N SER A 421 24.91 22.93 13.89
CA SER A 421 24.48 24.16 13.23
C SER A 421 23.13 24.66 13.77
N ALA A 422 22.84 25.94 13.54
CA ALA A 422 21.56 26.53 13.93
C ALA A 422 20.37 25.79 13.29
N VAL A 423 19.29 25.70 14.04
CA VAL A 423 18.01 25.15 13.57
C VAL A 423 17.00 26.28 13.46
N ALA A 424 16.13 26.20 12.46
CA ALA A 424 15.11 27.21 12.21
C ALA A 424 13.75 26.55 11.93
N ARG A 425 12.68 27.22 12.37
CA ARG A 425 11.30 26.91 11.99
C ARG A 425 10.91 27.95 10.94
N GLU A 426 10.56 27.52 9.73
CA GLU A 426 10.11 28.44 8.70
C GLU A 426 8.69 28.95 9.00
N GLU A 427 8.37 30.13 8.50
CA GLU A 427 7.06 30.76 8.72
C GLU A 427 5.95 29.87 8.16
N GLY A 428 5.00 29.48 9.03
CA GLY A 428 3.91 28.56 8.68
C GLY A 428 4.21 27.06 8.81
N GLU A 429 5.43 26.64 9.15
CA GLU A 429 5.76 25.23 9.38
C GLU A 429 5.80 24.86 10.87
N VAL A 430 5.35 23.65 11.20
CA VAL A 430 5.51 23.03 12.54
C VAL A 430 6.91 22.44 12.73
N ALA A 431 7.54 22.01 11.64
CA ALA A 431 8.80 21.29 11.66
C ALA A 431 10.01 22.22 11.93
N LEU A 432 10.83 21.85 12.91
CA LEU A 432 12.13 22.48 13.13
C LEU A 432 13.17 21.84 12.21
N ARG A 433 14.04 22.62 11.57
CA ARG A 433 14.98 22.11 10.56
C ARG A 433 16.42 22.56 10.80
N CYS A 434 17.37 21.67 10.53
CA CYS A 434 18.77 22.00 10.37
C CYS A 434 18.97 22.90 9.15
N THR A 435 19.52 24.10 9.37
CA THR A 435 19.81 25.07 8.30
C THR A 435 21.05 24.73 7.49
N ASN A 436 21.92 23.85 8.00
CA ASN A 436 23.14 23.46 7.32
C ASN A 436 22.83 22.49 6.16
N ALA A 437 23.11 22.95 4.94
CA ALA A 437 23.00 22.14 3.72
C ALA A 437 23.99 20.97 3.70
N SER A 438 25.14 21.12 4.37
CA SER A 438 26.21 20.13 4.44
C SER A 438 26.16 19.29 5.71
N CYS A 439 24.99 19.18 6.36
CA CYS A 439 24.81 18.34 7.54
C CYS A 439 25.08 16.86 7.18
N PRO A 440 25.97 16.14 7.90
CA PRO A 440 26.28 14.73 7.61
C PRO A 440 25.05 13.82 7.62
N ALA A 441 24.10 14.04 8.54
CA ALA A 441 22.86 13.27 8.57
C ALA A 441 21.97 13.52 7.34
N ARG A 442 21.96 14.76 6.82
CA ARG A 442 21.26 15.06 5.56
C ARG A 442 21.93 14.39 4.37
N LEU A 443 23.27 14.35 4.34
CA LEU A 443 24.02 13.63 3.32
C LEU A 443 23.73 12.12 3.39
N ARG A 444 23.78 11.53 4.59
CA ARG A 444 23.47 10.12 4.82
C ARG A 444 22.07 9.73 4.35
N GLU A 445 21.05 10.42 4.84
CA GLU A 445 19.65 10.16 4.46
C GLU A 445 19.39 10.52 2.98
N GLY A 446 20.09 11.53 2.46
CA GLY A 446 20.09 11.88 1.05
C GLY A 446 20.66 10.75 0.19
N LEU A 447 21.78 10.16 0.56
CA LEU A 447 22.41 9.03 -0.15
C LEU A 447 21.54 7.77 -0.11
N LEU A 448 20.90 7.50 1.03
CA LEU A 448 19.93 6.40 1.15
C LEU A 448 18.75 6.59 0.20
N HIS A 449 18.19 7.80 0.17
CA HIS A 449 17.12 8.12 -0.78
C HIS A 449 17.61 8.06 -2.23
N PHE A 450 18.80 8.59 -2.51
CA PHE A 450 19.41 8.57 -3.84
C PHE A 450 19.59 7.14 -4.37
N ALA A 451 20.03 6.22 -3.51
CA ALA A 451 20.22 4.81 -3.83
C ALA A 451 18.91 4.01 -3.99
N SER A 452 17.79 4.53 -3.48
CA SER A 452 16.53 3.78 -3.38
C SER A 452 15.97 3.34 -4.74
N ARG A 453 15.12 2.30 -4.70
CA ARG A 453 14.54 1.65 -5.89
C ARG A 453 13.73 2.59 -6.79
N ASP A 454 13.12 3.63 -6.24
CA ASP A 454 12.33 4.62 -7.02
C ASP A 454 13.17 5.83 -7.45
N ALA A 455 14.42 5.92 -6.99
CA ALA A 455 15.39 6.98 -7.29
C ALA A 455 16.46 6.47 -8.28
N MET A 456 17.74 6.41 -7.93
CA MET A 456 18.78 5.94 -8.86
C MET A 456 18.95 4.43 -8.89
N ASP A 457 18.30 3.68 -7.99
CA ASP A 457 18.24 2.21 -7.96
C ASP A 457 19.64 1.57 -7.96
N ILE A 458 20.38 1.82 -6.87
CA ILE A 458 21.76 1.36 -6.69
C ILE A 458 21.77 0.19 -5.70
N ASP A 459 21.63 -1.01 -6.26
CA ASP A 459 21.67 -2.24 -5.48
C ASP A 459 23.00 -2.40 -4.73
N GLY A 460 22.91 -2.67 -3.43
CA GLY A 460 24.06 -2.86 -2.54
C GLY A 460 24.56 -1.61 -1.83
N LEU A 461 24.03 -0.42 -2.15
CA LEU A 461 24.33 0.83 -1.44
C LEU A 461 23.41 1.02 -0.23
N GLY A 462 23.56 0.14 0.77
CA GLY A 462 22.76 0.18 2.00
C GLY A 462 23.33 1.06 3.12
N PRO A 463 22.62 1.21 4.26
CA PRO A 463 23.02 2.07 5.38
C PRO A 463 24.46 1.83 5.87
N ALA A 464 24.83 0.57 6.08
CA ALA A 464 26.16 0.22 6.58
C ALA A 464 27.30 0.56 5.60
N VAL A 465 27.03 0.60 4.29
CA VAL A 465 28.01 0.99 3.28
C VAL A 465 28.12 2.51 3.22
N ILE A 466 26.97 3.22 3.20
CA ILE A 466 26.92 4.68 3.22
C ILE A 466 27.62 5.25 4.46
N ASP A 467 27.37 4.67 5.64
CA ASP A 467 28.01 5.07 6.89
C ASP A 467 29.54 4.97 6.83
N GLN A 468 30.05 3.92 6.20
CA GLN A 468 31.48 3.75 5.98
C GLN A 468 32.04 4.73 4.93
N LEU A 469 31.31 4.98 3.85
CA LEU A 469 31.74 5.94 2.82
C LEU A 469 31.84 7.35 3.39
N ILE A 470 30.87 7.77 4.21
CA ILE A 470 30.89 9.08 4.87
C ILE A 470 31.99 9.13 5.93
N SER A 471 32.08 8.13 6.82
CA SER A 471 33.06 8.14 7.92
C SER A 471 34.51 8.06 7.44
N LYS A 472 34.78 7.38 6.32
CA LYS A 472 36.10 7.35 5.67
C LYS A 472 36.37 8.58 4.78
N GLY A 473 35.44 9.52 4.68
CA GLY A 473 35.58 10.74 3.87
C GLY A 473 35.66 10.46 2.35
N LEU A 474 35.09 9.34 1.90
CA LEU A 474 35.10 8.94 0.49
C LEU A 474 33.98 9.60 -0.32
N VAL A 475 32.92 10.08 0.35
CA VAL A 475 31.74 10.70 -0.26
C VAL A 475 31.29 11.90 0.56
N HIS A 476 31.13 13.05 -0.11
CA HIS A 476 30.67 14.32 0.47
C HIS A 476 29.39 14.83 -0.20
N ASP A 477 29.10 14.37 -1.42
CA ASP A 477 27.87 14.62 -2.15
C ASP A 477 27.49 13.41 -3.03
N PHE A 478 26.38 13.50 -3.78
CA PHE A 478 25.92 12.39 -4.61
C PHE A 478 26.86 12.08 -5.79
N ALA A 479 27.60 13.07 -6.28
CA ALA A 479 28.46 12.90 -7.46
C ALA A 479 29.72 12.09 -7.14
N ASP A 480 30.23 12.20 -5.91
CA ASP A 480 31.41 11.46 -5.46
C ASP A 480 31.24 9.93 -5.58
N LEU A 481 29.99 9.42 -5.49
CA LEU A 481 29.69 8.00 -5.69
C LEU A 481 30.23 7.48 -7.02
N TYR A 482 30.13 8.28 -8.08
CA TYR A 482 30.50 7.91 -9.44
C TYR A 482 32.01 7.95 -9.70
N GLY A 483 32.79 8.43 -8.73
CA GLY A 483 34.26 8.37 -8.73
C GLY A 483 34.84 7.16 -7.99
N LEU A 484 34.00 6.37 -7.31
CA LEU A 484 34.45 5.21 -6.54
C LEU A 484 34.77 4.01 -7.44
N ASP A 485 35.99 3.48 -7.31
CA ASP A 485 36.39 2.25 -8.02
C ASP A 485 36.10 0.98 -7.20
N ALA A 486 36.13 -0.17 -7.89
CA ALA A 486 35.86 -1.47 -7.27
C ALA A 486 36.85 -1.80 -6.13
N SER A 487 38.08 -1.30 -6.21
CA SER A 487 39.13 -1.54 -5.21
C SER A 487 38.85 -0.79 -3.91
N THR A 488 38.40 0.46 -4.03
CA THR A 488 38.00 1.34 -2.93
C THR A 488 36.79 0.75 -2.22
N LEU A 489 35.78 0.32 -2.98
CA LEU A 489 34.58 -0.31 -2.41
C LEU A 489 34.88 -1.67 -1.76
N ALA A 490 35.82 -2.44 -2.29
CA ALA A 490 36.25 -3.71 -1.69
C ALA A 490 37.06 -3.52 -0.39
N SER A 491 37.58 -2.32 -0.11
CA SER A 491 38.31 -1.99 1.12
C SER A 491 37.40 -1.66 2.32
N LEU A 492 36.09 -1.64 2.11
CA LEU A 492 35.11 -1.41 3.17
C LEU A 492 34.93 -2.67 4.03
N ASP A 493 34.58 -2.48 5.29
CA ASP A 493 34.38 -3.55 6.25
C ASP A 493 33.21 -4.43 5.81
N ARG A 494 33.44 -5.75 5.79
CA ARG A 494 32.51 -6.77 5.26
C ARG A 494 32.22 -6.63 3.76
N MET A 495 33.05 -5.89 3.02
CA MET A 495 33.09 -5.92 1.56
C MET A 495 34.30 -6.71 1.09
N GLY A 496 34.16 -7.46 0.01
CA GLY A 496 35.24 -8.18 -0.65
C GLY A 496 35.29 -7.84 -2.14
N GLY A 497 36.28 -8.36 -2.86
CA GLY A 497 36.49 -8.02 -4.29
C GLY A 497 35.25 -8.21 -5.16
N LYS A 498 34.47 -9.28 -4.93
CA LYS A 498 33.21 -9.52 -5.67
C LYS A 498 32.12 -8.50 -5.33
N SER A 499 31.91 -8.18 -4.05
CA SER A 499 30.86 -7.22 -3.66
C SER A 499 31.23 -5.78 -4.04
N GLY A 500 32.51 -5.41 -3.94
CA GLY A 500 33.02 -4.12 -4.42
C GLY A 500 32.82 -3.94 -5.93
N THR A 501 33.14 -4.97 -6.72
CA THR A 501 32.91 -4.95 -8.18
C THR A 501 31.42 -4.86 -8.51
N LYS A 502 30.56 -5.61 -7.81
CA LYS A 502 29.11 -5.56 -8.02
C LYS A 502 28.54 -4.17 -7.72
N LEU A 503 28.97 -3.55 -6.62
CA LEU A 503 28.52 -2.21 -6.25
C LEU A 503 29.02 -1.13 -7.23
N ALA A 504 30.28 -1.21 -7.66
CA ALA A 504 30.82 -0.31 -8.69
C ALA A 504 30.00 -0.41 -10.00
N ALA A 505 29.65 -1.64 -10.41
CA ALA A 505 28.81 -1.87 -11.57
C ALA A 505 27.39 -1.31 -11.40
N ALA A 506 26.77 -1.47 -10.22
CA ALA A 506 25.46 -0.91 -9.91
C ALA A 506 25.47 0.63 -9.94
N ILE A 507 26.50 1.26 -9.36
CA ILE A 507 26.69 2.71 -9.43
C ILE A 507 26.84 3.15 -10.89
N GLY A 508 27.68 2.47 -11.68
CA GLY A 508 27.86 2.75 -13.10
C GLY A 508 26.56 2.62 -13.91
N ALA A 509 25.79 1.54 -13.67
CA ALA A 509 24.52 1.29 -14.33
C ALA A 509 23.45 2.35 -13.97
N SER A 510 23.52 2.96 -12.78
CA SER A 510 22.57 4.02 -12.41
C SER A 510 22.72 5.30 -13.23
N LYS A 511 23.84 5.50 -13.94
CA LYS A 511 24.07 6.70 -14.77
C LYS A 511 23.02 6.88 -15.85
N VAL A 512 22.41 5.81 -16.36
CA VAL A 512 21.44 5.88 -17.47
C VAL A 512 20.01 6.21 -17.03
N ARG A 513 19.72 6.28 -15.72
CA ARG A 513 18.37 6.61 -15.23
C ARG A 513 17.92 7.98 -15.75
N ASN A 514 16.65 8.09 -16.13
CA ASN A 514 16.10 9.32 -16.70
C ASN A 514 16.07 10.50 -15.71
N LEU A 515 15.88 11.70 -16.25
CA LEU A 515 15.83 12.94 -15.48
C LEU A 515 14.79 12.91 -14.36
N GLY A 516 13.61 12.32 -14.56
CA GLY A 516 12.57 12.22 -13.53
C GLY A 516 13.04 11.46 -12.29
N ARG A 517 13.82 10.39 -12.47
CA ARG A 517 14.44 9.64 -11.37
C ARG A 517 15.57 10.43 -10.70
N LEU A 518 16.35 11.17 -11.48
CA LEU A 518 17.37 12.07 -10.94
C LEU A 518 16.75 13.22 -10.11
N LEU A 519 15.69 13.87 -10.59
CA LEU A 519 15.00 14.92 -9.85
C LEU A 519 14.37 14.39 -8.57
N THR A 520 13.88 13.15 -8.60
CA THR A 520 13.42 12.43 -7.39
C THR A 520 14.56 12.22 -6.40
N SER A 521 15.76 11.89 -6.88
CA SER A 521 16.89 11.45 -6.06
C SER A 521 17.65 12.59 -5.36
N ILE A 522 17.80 13.74 -6.02
CA ILE A 522 18.58 14.89 -5.50
C ILE A 522 17.86 15.68 -4.40
N GLY A 523 16.61 15.34 -4.08
CA GLY A 523 15.91 15.81 -2.88
C GLY A 523 15.41 17.26 -2.94
N ILE A 524 14.86 17.69 -4.08
CA ILE A 524 14.21 19.00 -4.20
C ILE A 524 12.98 19.05 -3.27
N ARG A 525 12.86 20.13 -2.48
CA ARG A 525 11.78 20.28 -1.50
C ARG A 525 10.41 20.26 -2.20
N ASN A 526 9.44 19.58 -1.60
CA ASN A 526 8.06 19.44 -2.08
C ASN A 526 7.93 18.71 -3.44
N VAL A 527 9.00 18.12 -3.97
CA VAL A 527 8.99 17.37 -5.22
C VAL A 527 9.07 15.87 -4.90
N GLY A 528 7.93 15.19 -4.99
CA GLY A 528 7.85 13.73 -4.94
C GLY A 528 8.11 13.08 -6.30
N SER A 529 8.16 11.75 -6.37
CA SER A 529 8.47 11.01 -7.59
C SER A 529 7.49 11.26 -8.74
N ALA A 530 6.20 11.40 -8.45
CA ALA A 530 5.19 11.72 -9.46
C ALA A 530 5.41 13.13 -10.05
N THR A 531 5.59 14.12 -9.18
CA THR A 531 5.85 15.52 -9.59
C THR A 531 7.17 15.66 -10.35
N ALA A 532 8.22 14.95 -9.91
CA ALA A 532 9.52 14.93 -10.58
C ALA A 532 9.41 14.41 -12.03
N LYS A 533 8.63 13.34 -12.26
CA LYS A 533 8.37 12.81 -13.61
C LYS A 533 7.65 13.81 -14.50
N LEU A 534 6.64 14.52 -13.98
CA LEU A 534 5.89 15.51 -14.75
C LEU A 534 6.76 16.72 -15.12
N ILE A 535 7.58 17.20 -14.18
CA ILE A 535 8.55 18.27 -14.43
C ILE A 535 9.56 17.80 -15.49
N ALA A 536 10.17 16.63 -15.32
CA ALA A 536 11.13 16.11 -16.28
C ALA A 536 10.53 15.95 -17.69
N ALA A 537 9.29 15.45 -17.80
CA ALA A 537 8.59 15.31 -19.08
C ALA A 537 8.31 16.67 -19.76
N ARG A 538 7.99 17.72 -18.98
CA ARG A 538 7.71 19.07 -19.52
C ARG A 538 8.96 19.76 -20.07
N PHE A 539 10.08 19.63 -19.37
CA PHE A 539 11.30 20.38 -19.68
C PHE A 539 12.30 19.58 -20.52
N GLY A 540 12.28 18.25 -20.44
CA GLY A 540 13.09 17.34 -21.26
C GLY A 540 14.56 17.25 -20.86
N ASP A 541 15.14 18.31 -20.31
CA ASP A 541 16.53 18.31 -19.85
C ASP A 541 16.73 19.26 -18.65
N ILE A 542 17.77 18.98 -17.86
CA ILE A 542 18.02 19.74 -16.62
C ILE A 542 18.47 21.19 -16.87
N ASP A 543 19.08 21.47 -18.03
CA ASP A 543 19.55 22.82 -18.37
C ASP A 543 18.34 23.70 -18.73
N ALA A 544 17.36 23.18 -19.47
CA ALA A 544 16.08 23.81 -19.77
C ALA A 544 15.28 24.06 -18.50
N LEU A 545 15.20 23.07 -17.60
CA LEU A 545 14.58 23.24 -16.29
C LEU A 545 15.30 24.31 -15.46
N GLY A 546 16.63 24.39 -15.53
CA GLY A 546 17.45 25.41 -14.85
C GLY A 546 17.18 26.84 -15.32
N GLN A 547 16.61 27.01 -16.51
CA GLN A 547 16.21 28.31 -17.07
C GLN A 547 14.73 28.65 -16.84
N ALA A 548 13.94 27.69 -16.36
CA ALA A 548 12.51 27.86 -16.16
C ALA A 548 12.18 28.95 -15.13
N SER A 549 11.15 29.74 -15.42
CA SER A 549 10.54 30.65 -14.46
C SER A 549 9.54 29.92 -13.56
N GLU A 550 9.14 30.57 -12.46
CA GLU A 550 8.05 30.05 -11.62
C GLU A 550 6.74 29.91 -12.42
N GLN A 551 6.50 30.80 -13.40
CA GLN A 551 5.32 30.73 -14.26
C GLN A 551 5.34 29.50 -15.16
N ASP A 552 6.50 29.16 -15.74
CA ASP A 552 6.64 27.95 -16.57
C ASP A 552 6.37 26.67 -15.78
N LEU A 553 6.79 26.64 -14.51
CA LEU A 553 6.56 25.51 -13.61
C LEU A 553 5.10 25.38 -13.20
N LEU A 554 4.37 26.49 -13.04
CA LEU A 554 2.93 26.48 -12.74
C LEU A 554 2.08 25.91 -13.88
N GLU A 555 2.60 25.83 -15.10
CA GLU A 555 1.93 25.16 -16.22
C GLU A 555 1.98 23.62 -16.11
N VAL A 556 2.83 23.06 -15.25
CA VAL A 556 2.93 21.62 -15.04
C VAL A 556 1.76 21.15 -14.18
N GLU A 557 1.02 20.16 -14.66
CA GLU A 557 -0.08 19.55 -13.92
C GLU A 557 0.39 19.10 -12.53
N THR A 558 -0.39 19.40 -11.48
CA THR A 558 -0.08 19.14 -10.06
C THR A 558 1.00 20.02 -9.41
N VAL A 559 1.67 20.92 -10.15
CA VAL A 559 2.65 21.86 -9.58
C VAL A 559 1.96 23.14 -9.12
N GLY A 560 1.92 23.36 -7.81
CA GLY A 560 1.44 24.60 -7.20
C GLY A 560 2.57 25.61 -6.92
N PRO A 561 2.24 26.84 -6.48
CA PRO A 561 3.21 27.92 -6.24
C PRO A 561 4.36 27.52 -5.31
N VAL A 562 4.06 26.77 -4.24
CA VAL A 562 5.05 26.30 -3.26
C VAL A 562 6.08 25.36 -3.89
N VAL A 563 5.64 24.49 -4.80
CA VAL A 563 6.53 23.54 -5.50
C VAL A 563 7.36 24.29 -6.54
N ALA A 564 6.73 25.19 -7.31
CA ALA A 564 7.41 26.01 -8.32
C ALA A 564 8.53 26.85 -7.69
N GLU A 565 8.24 27.56 -6.59
CA GLU A 565 9.24 28.33 -5.84
C GLU A 565 10.37 27.42 -5.33
N SER A 566 10.04 26.25 -4.78
CA SER A 566 11.03 25.30 -4.26
C SER A 566 12.01 24.82 -5.34
N VAL A 567 11.51 24.51 -6.54
CA VAL A 567 12.32 24.08 -7.69
C VAL A 567 13.23 25.20 -8.18
N VAL A 568 12.67 26.40 -8.41
CA VAL A 568 13.44 27.56 -8.87
C VAL A 568 14.52 27.94 -7.87
N LYS A 569 14.16 28.01 -6.59
CA LYS A 569 15.10 28.30 -5.51
C LYS A 569 16.22 27.26 -5.46
N PHE A 570 15.88 25.97 -5.56
CA PHE A 570 16.88 24.90 -5.57
C PHE A 570 17.88 25.07 -6.73
N LEU A 571 17.41 25.30 -7.96
CA LEU A 571 18.25 25.37 -9.15
C LEU A 571 19.05 26.67 -9.26
N ARG A 572 18.62 27.75 -8.59
CA ARG A 572 19.37 29.02 -8.56
C ARG A 572 20.51 29.04 -7.53
N LEU A 573 20.48 28.17 -6.52
CA LEU A 573 21.50 28.13 -5.48
C LEU A 573 22.85 27.66 -6.05
N PRO A 574 23.96 28.41 -5.83
CA PRO A 574 25.28 28.06 -6.39
C PRO A 574 25.74 26.65 -6.05
N GLN A 575 25.53 26.17 -4.81
CA GLN A 575 25.93 24.82 -4.41
C GLN A 575 25.20 23.71 -5.18
N ASN A 576 23.91 23.90 -5.48
CA ASN A 576 23.11 22.90 -6.18
C ASN A 576 23.43 22.89 -7.67
N ARG A 577 23.72 24.06 -8.25
CA ARG A 577 24.25 24.15 -9.61
C ARG A 577 25.58 23.42 -9.74
N ALA A 578 26.48 23.60 -8.77
CA ALA A 578 27.75 22.87 -8.74
C ALA A 578 27.52 21.35 -8.62
N LEU A 579 26.57 20.89 -7.81
CA LEU A 579 26.19 19.48 -7.73
C LEU A 579 25.69 18.93 -9.08
N VAL A 580 24.79 19.66 -9.75
CA VAL A 580 24.27 19.26 -11.08
C VAL A 580 25.41 19.15 -12.10
N GLU A 581 26.33 20.12 -12.13
CA GLU A 581 27.50 20.06 -13.03
C GLU A 581 28.43 18.91 -12.70
N LYS A 582 28.67 18.59 -11.42
CA LYS A 582 29.46 17.43 -11.03
C LYS A 582 28.83 16.12 -11.48
N LEU A 583 27.52 15.96 -11.29
CA LEU A 583 26.77 14.78 -11.74
C LEU A 583 26.82 14.65 -13.27
N LYS A 584 26.74 15.78 -13.98
CA LYS A 584 26.84 15.83 -15.45
C LYS A 584 28.23 15.41 -15.92
N ALA A 585 29.28 15.93 -15.28
CA ALA A 585 30.66 15.54 -15.54
C ALA A 585 30.95 14.06 -15.20
N ALA A 586 30.25 13.51 -14.20
CA ALA A 586 30.31 12.09 -13.87
C ALA A 586 29.59 11.17 -14.88
N GLY A 587 28.90 11.74 -15.87
CA GLY A 587 28.20 11.02 -16.93
C GLY A 587 26.80 10.55 -16.54
N VAL A 588 26.18 11.15 -15.52
CA VAL A 588 24.77 10.90 -15.18
C VAL A 588 23.89 11.51 -16.26
N ASN A 589 22.87 10.76 -16.69
CA ASN A 589 21.89 11.21 -17.68
C ASN A 589 21.10 12.42 -17.14
N MET A 590 21.20 13.54 -17.85
CA MET A 590 20.55 14.81 -17.53
C MET A 590 19.30 15.08 -18.36
N THR A 591 18.85 14.08 -19.11
CA THR A 591 17.74 14.19 -20.05
C THR A 591 16.62 13.25 -19.64
N GLU A 592 15.39 13.74 -19.78
CA GLU A 592 14.24 12.88 -19.92
C GLU A 592 14.20 12.47 -21.39
N PRO A 593 13.99 11.19 -21.72
CA PRO A 593 13.62 10.81 -23.07
C PRO A 593 12.45 11.68 -23.49
N ARG A 594 12.70 12.63 -24.39
CA ARG A 594 11.61 13.38 -24.99
C ARG A 594 10.76 12.34 -25.70
N ALA A 595 9.45 12.42 -25.50
CA ALA A 595 8.53 11.94 -26.51
C ALA A 595 8.72 12.84 -27.75
N GLU A 596 9.84 12.68 -28.45
CA GLU A 596 10.16 13.42 -29.67
C GLU A 596 9.18 12.95 -30.73
N GLY A 597 8.17 13.78 -30.96
CA GLY A 597 7.32 13.72 -32.13
C GLY A 597 6.45 12.47 -32.21
N LYS A 598 5.15 12.68 -31.96
CA LYS A 598 4.14 12.11 -32.86
C LYS A 598 4.56 12.44 -34.31
N GLY A 599 5.33 11.61 -35.02
CA GLY A 599 5.51 11.86 -36.46
C GLY A 599 6.60 11.20 -37.30
N GLN A 600 7.79 10.79 -36.81
CA GLN A 600 8.81 10.24 -37.73
C GLN A 600 9.66 9.13 -37.12
N GLY A 601 9.31 7.90 -37.50
CA GLY A 601 9.99 6.64 -37.23
C GLY A 601 9.28 5.55 -38.06
N PRO A 602 9.86 4.36 -38.25
CA PRO A 602 9.28 3.34 -39.13
C PRO A 602 7.88 2.85 -38.66
N LEU A 603 7.53 3.10 -37.40
CA LEU A 603 6.23 2.78 -36.81
C LEU A 603 5.41 4.04 -36.50
N SER A 604 5.71 5.17 -37.15
CA SER A 604 5.09 6.43 -36.79
C SER A 604 3.58 6.45 -36.97
N GLY A 605 2.88 6.89 -35.91
CA GLY A 605 1.42 6.99 -35.90
C GLY A 605 0.71 5.64 -35.74
N MET A 606 1.45 4.54 -35.72
CA MET A 606 0.92 3.21 -35.46
C MET A 606 0.71 3.01 -33.97
N SER A 607 -0.34 2.28 -33.62
CA SER A 607 -0.56 1.78 -32.27
C SER A 607 -0.10 0.32 -32.17
N VAL A 608 0.81 0.08 -31.23
CA VAL A 608 1.48 -1.21 -31.04
C VAL A 608 1.06 -1.83 -29.72
N VAL A 609 0.85 -3.15 -29.71
CA VAL A 609 0.56 -3.92 -28.49
C VAL A 609 1.52 -5.10 -28.42
N PHE A 610 2.21 -5.26 -27.29
CA PHE A 610 3.05 -6.43 -27.04
C PHE A 610 2.27 -7.51 -26.29
N THR A 611 2.48 -8.77 -26.67
CA THR A 611 1.88 -9.93 -26.01
C THR A 611 2.80 -11.15 -26.08
N GLY A 612 2.70 -12.03 -25.09
CA GLY A 612 3.65 -13.14 -24.93
C GLY A 612 4.98 -12.69 -24.31
N THR A 613 5.89 -13.65 -24.19
CA THR A 613 7.26 -13.53 -23.72
C THR A 613 8.19 -13.40 -24.92
N LEU A 614 8.91 -12.28 -24.96
CA LEU A 614 9.91 -11.97 -25.98
C LEU A 614 11.22 -12.69 -25.62
N GLU A 615 11.86 -13.33 -26.61
CA GLU A 615 13.09 -14.13 -26.49
C GLU A 615 14.35 -13.28 -26.37
N HIS A 616 14.41 -12.11 -27.03
CA HIS A 616 15.63 -11.31 -27.18
C HIS A 616 15.66 -10.05 -26.31
N MET A 617 14.50 -9.57 -25.84
CA MET A 617 14.42 -8.40 -24.96
C MET A 617 13.27 -8.47 -23.94
N THR A 618 13.35 -7.66 -22.88
CA THR A 618 12.22 -7.54 -21.94
C THR A 618 11.07 -6.77 -22.58
N ARG A 619 9.82 -7.03 -22.15
CA ARG A 619 8.66 -6.30 -22.65
C ARG A 619 8.81 -4.79 -22.47
N SER A 620 9.30 -4.34 -21.32
CA SER A 620 9.55 -2.92 -21.08
C SER A 620 10.53 -2.31 -22.08
N ARG A 621 11.59 -3.05 -22.45
CA ARG A 621 12.54 -2.59 -23.45
C ARG A 621 11.94 -2.56 -24.86
N ALA A 622 11.08 -3.52 -25.19
CA ALA A 622 10.36 -3.54 -26.47
C ALA A 622 9.34 -2.39 -26.58
N GLU A 623 8.66 -2.06 -25.48
CA GLU A 623 7.75 -0.91 -25.38
C GLU A 623 8.52 0.40 -25.55
N GLU A 624 9.65 0.56 -24.86
CA GLU A 624 10.57 1.70 -25.06
C GLU A 624 11.02 1.81 -26.53
N LEU A 625 11.49 0.72 -27.15
CA LEU A 625 11.95 0.71 -28.55
C LEU A 625 10.83 1.04 -29.55
N ALA A 626 9.58 0.60 -29.28
CA ALA A 626 8.44 0.95 -30.11
C ALA A 626 8.07 2.43 -29.98
N GLU A 627 8.12 2.98 -28.76
CA GLU A 627 7.91 4.40 -28.51
C GLU A 627 9.02 5.25 -29.15
N GLU A 628 10.29 4.81 -29.07
CA GLU A 628 11.45 5.39 -29.76
C GLU A 628 11.26 5.36 -31.29
N ALA A 629 10.65 4.29 -31.84
CA ALA A 629 10.32 4.17 -33.27
C ALA A 629 9.06 4.94 -33.71
N GLY A 630 8.47 5.74 -32.81
CA GLY A 630 7.34 6.63 -33.08
C GLY A 630 5.95 6.01 -32.96
N ALA A 631 5.84 4.80 -32.39
CA ALA A 631 4.58 4.13 -32.15
C ALA A 631 3.91 4.60 -30.85
N LYS A 632 2.59 4.43 -30.77
CA LYS A 632 1.84 4.54 -29.53
C LYS A 632 1.64 3.15 -28.93
N VAL A 633 2.36 2.84 -27.86
CA VAL A 633 2.17 1.58 -27.14
C VAL A 633 0.84 1.62 -26.37
N THR A 634 0.09 0.53 -26.47
CA THR A 634 -1.19 0.37 -25.76
C THR A 634 -1.29 -1.00 -25.14
N ASP A 635 -1.97 -1.08 -24.00
CA ASP A 635 -2.10 -2.35 -23.27
C ASP A 635 -3.19 -3.26 -23.81
N SER A 636 -4.03 -2.79 -24.73
CA SER A 636 -5.19 -3.54 -25.20
C SER A 636 -5.30 -3.51 -26.72
N VAL A 637 -5.57 -4.69 -27.30
CA VAL A 637 -5.88 -4.81 -28.72
C VAL A 637 -7.30 -4.30 -28.95
N SER A 638 -7.44 -3.37 -29.87
CA SER A 638 -8.70 -2.79 -30.34
C SER A 638 -8.76 -2.81 -31.87
N SER A 639 -9.90 -2.43 -32.46
CA SER A 639 -10.00 -2.25 -33.91
C SER A 639 -9.14 -1.09 -34.43
N LYS A 640 -8.62 -0.24 -33.54
CA LYS A 640 -7.69 0.85 -33.87
C LYS A 640 -6.23 0.45 -33.71
N THR A 641 -5.95 -0.78 -33.25
CA THR A 641 -4.59 -1.29 -33.10
C THR A 641 -4.00 -1.59 -34.48
N ASP A 642 -2.80 -1.10 -34.76
CA ASP A 642 -2.16 -1.24 -36.07
C ASP A 642 -1.22 -2.45 -36.12
N LEU A 643 -0.55 -2.77 -35.01
CA LEU A 643 0.40 -3.87 -34.92
C LEU A 643 0.34 -4.55 -33.54
N VAL A 644 0.38 -5.89 -33.55
CA VAL A 644 0.58 -6.70 -32.34
C VAL A 644 1.88 -7.48 -32.49
N VAL A 645 2.82 -7.25 -31.58
CA VAL A 645 4.08 -8.01 -31.54
C VAL A 645 3.89 -9.17 -30.56
N ALA A 646 3.96 -10.39 -31.09
CA ALA A 646 3.68 -11.62 -30.37
C ALA A 646 4.95 -12.42 -30.12
N GLY A 647 5.30 -12.62 -28.84
CA GLY A 647 6.31 -13.56 -28.40
C GLY A 647 5.72 -14.96 -28.10
N SER A 648 6.54 -15.82 -27.52
CA SER A 648 6.09 -17.13 -27.02
C SER A 648 4.94 -16.94 -26.01
N GLU A 649 3.93 -17.81 -26.04
CA GLU A 649 2.73 -17.70 -25.17
C GLU A 649 1.90 -16.41 -25.35
N ALA A 650 1.92 -15.81 -26.54
CA ALA A 650 1.00 -14.73 -26.91
C ALA A 650 -0.47 -15.22 -26.91
N GLY A 651 -1.13 -15.14 -25.75
CA GLY A 651 -2.48 -15.66 -25.51
C GLY A 651 -3.61 -14.78 -26.06
N SER A 652 -4.51 -14.33 -25.17
CA SER A 652 -5.79 -13.71 -25.55
C SER A 652 -5.69 -12.44 -26.41
N LYS A 653 -4.58 -11.69 -26.34
CA LYS A 653 -4.35 -10.51 -27.19
C LYS A 653 -4.04 -10.90 -28.64
N LEU A 654 -3.31 -11.99 -28.88
CA LEU A 654 -3.07 -12.54 -30.23
C LEU A 654 -4.37 -13.04 -30.84
N ASP A 655 -5.18 -13.77 -30.06
CA ASP A 655 -6.50 -14.22 -30.52
C ASP A 655 -7.41 -13.05 -30.85
N LYS A 656 -7.38 -11.99 -30.03
CA LYS A 656 -8.16 -10.76 -30.28
C LYS A 656 -7.65 -10.02 -31.51
N ALA A 657 -6.35 -9.96 -31.75
CA ALA A 657 -5.75 -9.37 -32.94
C ALA A 657 -6.18 -10.09 -34.22
N ARG A 658 -6.13 -11.43 -34.21
CA ARG A 658 -6.59 -12.28 -35.32
C ARG A 658 -8.09 -12.09 -35.61
N ARG A 659 -8.94 -12.01 -34.58
CA ARG A 659 -10.38 -11.77 -34.75
C ARG A 659 -10.70 -10.38 -35.32
N LEU A 660 -9.91 -9.38 -34.98
CA LEU A 660 -10.10 -7.99 -35.42
C LEU A 660 -9.35 -7.66 -36.73
N GLY A 661 -8.60 -8.62 -37.29
CA GLY A 661 -7.83 -8.43 -38.52
C GLY A 661 -6.62 -7.50 -38.37
N VAL A 662 -6.12 -7.32 -37.14
CA VAL A 662 -4.95 -6.48 -36.84
C VAL A 662 -3.67 -7.22 -37.23
N ARG A 663 -2.68 -6.50 -37.80
CA ARG A 663 -1.40 -7.08 -38.19
C ARG A 663 -0.67 -7.66 -36.98
N VAL A 664 -0.17 -8.89 -37.11
CA VAL A 664 0.64 -9.55 -36.09
C VAL A 664 2.06 -9.71 -36.64
N ALA A 665 3.07 -9.39 -35.84
CA ALA A 665 4.47 -9.64 -36.13
C ALA A 665 5.12 -10.45 -35.01
N GLU A 666 6.10 -11.28 -35.35
CA GLU A 666 6.98 -11.90 -34.35
C GLU A 666 8.05 -10.91 -33.88
N GLU A 667 8.71 -11.18 -32.76
CA GLU A 667 9.73 -10.30 -32.18
C GLU A 667 10.85 -9.96 -33.18
N ARG A 668 11.30 -10.93 -33.99
CA ARG A 668 12.34 -10.71 -35.00
C ARG A 668 11.89 -9.76 -36.11
N GLU A 669 10.65 -9.89 -36.56
CA GLU A 669 10.06 -9.00 -37.55
C GLU A 669 9.90 -7.58 -36.99
N PHE A 670 9.55 -7.44 -35.71
CA PHE A 670 9.51 -6.14 -35.03
C PHE A 670 10.89 -5.48 -34.98
N MET A 671 11.95 -6.23 -34.65
CA MET A 671 13.34 -5.73 -34.65
C MET A 671 13.78 -5.26 -36.03
N GLU A 672 13.43 -6.01 -37.09
CA GLU A 672 13.70 -5.60 -38.47
C GLU A 672 12.93 -4.33 -38.86
N MET A 673 11.68 -4.19 -38.42
CA MET A 673 10.86 -3.00 -38.67
C MET A 673 11.44 -1.74 -38.03
N ILE A 674 12.13 -1.85 -36.90
CA ILE A 674 12.76 -0.71 -36.21
C ILE A 674 14.24 -0.51 -36.57
N GLY A 675 14.82 -1.34 -37.44
CA GLY A 675 16.19 -1.19 -37.96
C GLY A 675 17.30 -1.74 -37.05
N GLU A 676 16.98 -2.55 -36.04
CA GLU A 676 17.93 -3.25 -35.18
C GLU A 676 18.45 -4.52 -35.90
N LYS A 677 19.77 -4.60 -36.18
CA LYS A 677 20.37 -5.82 -36.74
C LYS A 677 20.59 -6.84 -35.62
N ALA A 678 20.04 -8.03 -35.79
CA ALA A 678 20.33 -9.19 -34.93
C ALA A 678 21.84 -9.41 -34.83
N VAL A 679 22.40 -9.21 -33.62
CA VAL A 679 23.73 -9.69 -33.29
C VAL A 679 23.64 -11.21 -33.33
N LYS A 680 24.32 -11.82 -34.30
CA LYS A 680 24.50 -13.27 -34.34
C LYS A 680 25.26 -13.69 -33.09
N ASP A 681 24.59 -14.48 -32.28
CA ASP A 681 25.15 -15.23 -31.16
C ASP A 681 26.18 -16.23 -31.72
N GLU A 682 27.47 -15.91 -31.63
CA GLU A 682 28.55 -16.88 -31.83
C GLU A 682 28.94 -17.47 -30.46
N GLY A 683 28.37 -18.64 -30.17
CA GLY A 683 28.91 -19.66 -29.25
C GLY A 683 28.75 -19.34 -27.76
N GLY A 684 27.97 -20.08 -26.96
CA GLY A 684 27.94 -21.54 -26.88
C GLY A 684 28.97 -22.06 -25.87
N LEU A 685 28.45 -22.62 -24.76
CA LEU A 685 29.10 -23.50 -23.77
C LEU A 685 30.00 -22.84 -22.69
N PHE A 686 29.42 -22.45 -21.55
CA PHE A 686 29.39 -23.20 -20.26
C PHE A 686 28.87 -22.33 -19.12
#